data_AF-A0A8H5RY47-F1
#
_entry.id   AF-A0A8H5RY47-F1
#
_cell.length_a   1.000
_cell.length_b   1.000
_cell.length_c   1.000
_cell.angle_alpha   90.00
_cell.angle_beta   90.00
_cell.angle_gamma   90.00
#
_symmetry.space_group_name_H-M   'P 1'
#
loop_
_entity.id
_entity.type
_entity.pdbx_description
1 polymer ?
#
loop_
_entity_poly.entity_id
_entity_poly.type
_entity_poly.pdbx_seq_one_letter_code
_entity_poly.pdbx_strand_id
1 'polypeptide(L)'
;MLCVLFSSFQIYEPTVSLSPRRMRSFIKAVSFALLSIASAQDVSESLASAIADYDSLSLFRSLLGAAPQVLAETLSSQGSNVTILIPTDTAIKNYLKDSSISDVTELNQTMLQVFFSYHSMAASLSSIDFDESRGLSVPTLLKSEEFNNRTAGPQIQSQFGNNADGQVVFASRERKGKRADGDISGAIVNLRAGEEQNIKMTAIDGSWGQKNASRFQIVDKVLLPPLSCSKTVEAANDKRLTALNGALIKAGLWPALDASKNVTCLAPSTQAFKDAGSPDVELSKEDLSGALLAHTLNEVTYSNYLRDGQVIGTLNKTEVRVRIIDNDIFFNNAKVIEANVLTNNGLIHILDSVIQADGKPSETSTGTSTAETASATSSGSEPTSSSATVSPDNGNSALVTAASSGLGAAIARMLAVDLGMNVVINFNSNESRAKDLVQSLQNECEKKHAGSNISIQAIQADTCDKPQIKSLVDEAASKFGGRLDVVISNVGWTRMRQFSDIDDNVDEDDWDRCYVANVKSHLWLFHAAKQYLEESNKREAGVPVFVSTASLAGVIPSGSSVPYAVTKAAQVHLSKCLAKIAAPSIRVNTISPGILLTEWGLSFPAERLEVARNTNKLGRFATVGDVAELVKAFVVSKSVTGQNGVIDAGFGL
;
A
#
# COMPACT_ATOMS: atom_id res chain seq x y z
N MET A 1 -24.80 48.88 16.00
CA MET A 1 -25.51 47.88 16.85
C MET A 1 -24.50 47.21 17.79
N LEU A 2 -23.80 48.01 18.60
CA LEU A 2 -22.68 47.56 19.47
C LEU A 2 -22.74 48.24 20.86
N CYS A 3 -23.93 48.68 21.30
CA CYS A 3 -24.14 49.41 22.56
C CYS A 3 -25.12 48.73 23.53
N VAL A 4 -25.51 47.45 23.35
CA VAL A 4 -26.63 46.87 24.15
C VAL A 4 -26.22 45.67 25.03
N LEU A 5 -24.93 45.30 25.13
CA LEU A 5 -24.50 44.17 25.97
C LEU A 5 -23.58 44.55 27.14
N PHE A 6 -23.77 45.74 27.72
CA PHE A 6 -23.16 46.12 29.01
C PHE A 6 -24.26 46.50 30.01
N SER A 7 -25.07 45.54 30.43
CA SER A 7 -26.02 45.76 31.51
C SER A 7 -26.35 44.48 32.28
N SER A 8 -25.35 43.65 32.61
CA SER A 8 -25.54 42.51 33.53
C SER A 8 -24.21 41.98 34.08
N PHE A 9 -23.38 42.81 34.72
CA PHE A 9 -22.34 42.30 35.64
C PHE A 9 -22.11 43.30 36.76
N GLN A 10 -22.69 42.99 37.91
CA GLN A 10 -22.52 43.70 39.17
C GLN A 10 -21.32 43.06 39.88
N ILE A 11 -20.14 43.66 39.77
CA ILE A 11 -18.96 43.24 40.54
C ILE A 11 -18.29 44.48 41.17
N TYR A 12 -18.18 44.37 42.49
CA TYR A 12 -17.49 45.19 43.48
C TYR A 12 -16.15 45.80 43.00
N GLU A 13 -15.95 47.09 43.24
CA GLU A 13 -14.63 47.73 43.15
C GLU A 13 -13.65 47.15 44.18
N PRO A 14 -12.37 47.01 43.78
CA PRO A 14 -11.38 47.79 44.49
C PRO A 14 -10.54 48.63 43.51
N THR A 15 -10.40 49.91 43.86
CA THR A 15 -9.58 50.92 43.22
C THR A 15 -8.11 50.49 43.13
N VAL A 16 -7.68 50.04 41.95
CA VAL A 16 -6.26 50.01 41.57
C VAL A 16 -6.08 50.95 40.38
N SER A 17 -5.48 52.12 40.64
CA SER A 17 -5.09 53.08 39.60
C SER A 17 -3.99 52.48 38.71
N LEU A 18 -4.38 51.99 37.54
CA LEU A 18 -3.46 51.49 36.52
C LEU A 18 -3.03 52.65 35.61
N SER A 19 -1.73 52.79 35.38
CA SER A 19 -1.17 53.84 34.52
C SER A 19 -1.71 53.74 33.07
N PRO A 20 -1.75 54.85 32.29
CA PRO A 20 -2.31 54.87 30.93
C PRO A 20 -1.67 53.85 29.97
N ARG A 21 -0.42 53.47 30.22
CA ARG A 21 0.27 52.39 29.48
C ARG A 21 -0.27 51.00 29.82
N ARG A 22 -0.60 50.72 31.09
CA ARG A 22 -1.21 49.45 31.51
C ARG A 22 -2.67 49.34 31.05
N MET A 23 -3.42 50.44 31.02
CA MET A 23 -4.81 50.44 30.53
C MET A 23 -4.91 50.18 29.02
N ARG A 24 -4.00 50.74 28.21
CA ARG A 24 -3.90 50.41 26.77
C ARG A 24 -3.48 48.96 26.51
N SER A 25 -2.62 48.40 27.37
CA SER A 25 -2.25 46.99 27.31
C SER A 25 -3.42 46.08 27.69
N PHE A 26 -4.21 46.47 28.68
CA PHE A 26 -5.39 45.74 29.14
C PHE A 26 -6.52 45.75 28.09
N ILE A 27 -6.80 46.91 27.48
CA ILE A 27 -7.80 47.01 26.39
C ILE A 27 -7.36 46.20 25.17
N LYS A 28 -6.08 46.25 24.77
CA LYS A 28 -5.55 45.42 23.68
C LYS A 28 -5.66 43.92 24.01
N ALA A 29 -5.37 43.52 25.24
CA ALA A 29 -5.48 42.13 25.67
C ALA A 29 -6.94 41.63 25.68
N VAL A 30 -7.88 42.45 26.17
CA VAL A 30 -9.32 42.14 26.17
C VAL A 30 -9.86 42.09 24.73
N SER A 31 -9.47 43.00 23.84
CA SER A 31 -9.87 42.96 22.43
C SER A 31 -9.28 41.76 21.68
N PHE A 32 -8.04 41.36 21.97
CA PHE A 32 -7.44 40.15 21.40
C PHE A 32 -8.14 38.88 21.92
N ALA A 33 -8.44 38.82 23.23
CA ALA A 33 -9.15 37.70 23.83
C ALA A 33 -10.59 37.56 23.28
N LEU A 34 -11.30 38.67 23.05
CA LEU A 34 -12.62 38.66 22.44
C LEU A 34 -12.57 38.21 20.96
N LEU A 35 -11.55 38.64 20.19
CA LEU A 35 -11.36 38.18 18.81
C LEU A 35 -11.01 36.68 18.74
N SER A 36 -10.15 36.19 19.63
CA SER A 36 -9.78 34.77 19.67
C SER A 36 -10.97 33.90 20.04
N ILE A 37 -11.80 34.34 20.99
CA ILE A 37 -13.03 33.64 21.39
C ILE A 37 -14.01 33.56 20.22
N ALA A 38 -14.21 34.65 19.47
CA ALA A 38 -15.08 34.66 18.29
C ALA A 38 -14.60 33.69 17.21
N SER A 39 -13.29 33.69 16.89
CA SER A 39 -12.73 32.75 15.91
C SER A 39 -12.83 31.29 16.34
N ALA A 40 -12.73 31.00 17.64
CA ALA A 40 -12.87 29.65 18.16
C ALA A 40 -14.31 29.14 18.08
N GLN A 41 -15.26 30.04 18.32
CA GLN A 41 -16.68 29.79 18.16
C GLN A 41 -16.99 29.43 16.69
N ASP A 42 -16.45 30.19 15.73
CA ASP A 42 -16.68 29.96 14.29
C ASP A 42 -16.24 28.55 13.82
N VAL A 43 -15.07 28.07 14.29
CA VAL A 43 -14.55 26.75 13.93
C VAL A 43 -15.45 25.63 14.47
N SER A 44 -15.86 25.76 15.74
CA SER A 44 -16.70 24.76 16.41
C SER A 44 -18.11 24.75 15.83
N GLU A 45 -18.68 25.91 15.52
CA GLU A 45 -19.99 26.03 14.86
C GLU A 45 -19.97 25.48 13.44
N SER A 46 -18.89 25.71 12.67
CA SER A 46 -18.74 25.14 11.33
C SER A 46 -18.76 23.62 11.35
N LEU A 47 -18.01 22.98 12.26
CA LEU A 47 -18.00 21.53 12.39
C LEU A 47 -19.33 21.01 12.93
N ALA A 48 -19.91 21.65 13.94
CA ALA A 48 -21.20 21.27 14.51
C ALA A 48 -22.35 21.32 13.48
N SER A 49 -22.31 22.32 12.59
CA SER A 49 -23.24 22.45 11.47
C SER A 49 -23.07 21.33 10.44
N ALA A 50 -21.82 21.01 10.07
CA ALA A 50 -21.51 19.95 9.09
C ALA A 50 -21.97 18.54 9.55
N ILE A 51 -22.11 18.33 10.86
CA ILE A 51 -22.57 17.07 11.45
C ILE A 51 -24.00 17.13 12.01
N ALA A 52 -24.75 18.21 11.75
CA ALA A 52 -26.05 18.44 12.38
C ALA A 52 -27.10 17.37 12.03
N ASP A 53 -27.03 16.83 10.81
CA ASP A 53 -27.97 15.82 10.28
C ASP A 53 -27.67 14.40 10.76
N TYR A 54 -26.61 14.19 11.55
CA TYR A 54 -26.24 12.90 12.09
C TYR A 54 -26.69 12.78 13.55
N ASP A 55 -27.86 12.15 13.77
CA ASP A 55 -28.45 11.98 15.10
C ASP A 55 -27.50 11.27 16.09
N SER A 56 -26.69 10.34 15.59
CA SER A 56 -25.73 9.57 16.39
C SER A 56 -24.50 10.36 16.87
N LEU A 57 -24.39 11.66 16.56
CA LEU A 57 -23.24 12.52 16.89
C LEU A 57 -23.65 13.69 17.83
N SER A 58 -24.77 13.57 18.53
CA SER A 58 -25.33 14.62 19.39
C SER A 58 -24.44 14.96 20.60
N LEU A 59 -23.77 13.98 21.20
CA LEU A 59 -22.83 14.19 22.30
C LEU A 59 -21.54 14.83 21.82
N PHE A 60 -21.09 14.53 20.60
CA PHE A 60 -19.93 15.23 20.04
C PHE A 60 -20.24 16.71 19.79
N ARG A 61 -21.44 17.05 19.27
CA ARG A 61 -21.87 18.45 19.17
C ARG A 61 -21.92 19.13 20.54
N SER A 62 -22.33 18.42 21.58
CA SER A 62 -22.32 18.93 22.96
C SER A 62 -20.89 19.22 23.45
N LEU A 63 -19.92 18.37 23.12
CA LEU A 63 -18.49 18.61 23.39
C LEU A 63 -17.97 19.87 22.69
N LEU A 64 -18.34 20.08 21.42
CA LEU A 64 -17.96 21.29 20.66
C LEU A 64 -18.50 22.56 21.32
N GLY A 65 -19.73 22.52 21.84
CA GLY A 65 -20.34 23.65 22.56
C GLY A 65 -19.74 23.87 23.95
N ALA A 66 -19.35 22.81 24.65
CA ALA A 66 -18.79 22.89 26.01
C ALA A 66 -17.36 23.46 26.01
N ALA A 67 -16.56 23.17 24.98
CA ALA A 67 -15.14 23.54 24.94
C ALA A 67 -14.66 24.03 23.55
N PRO A 68 -15.28 25.07 22.94
CA PRO A 68 -14.96 25.50 21.59
C PRO A 68 -13.51 26.01 21.43
N GLN A 69 -12.95 26.57 22.50
CA GLN A 69 -11.57 27.08 22.53
C GLN A 69 -10.55 25.96 22.33
N VAL A 70 -10.79 24.78 22.90
CA VAL A 70 -9.83 23.66 22.90
C VAL A 70 -9.64 23.12 21.49
N LEU A 71 -10.73 22.97 20.73
CA LEU A 71 -10.67 22.55 19.33
C LEU A 71 -9.95 23.61 18.49
N ALA A 72 -10.27 24.89 18.67
CA ALA A 72 -9.63 25.97 17.93
C ALA A 72 -8.12 26.04 18.20
N GLU A 73 -7.70 25.90 19.46
CA GLU A 73 -6.29 25.80 19.86
C GLU A 73 -5.61 24.59 19.18
N THR A 74 -6.25 23.42 19.22
CA THR A 74 -5.74 22.19 18.59
C THR A 74 -5.46 22.42 17.09
N LEU A 75 -6.39 23.04 16.38
CA LEU A 75 -6.34 23.24 14.94
C LEU A 75 -5.47 24.43 14.49
N SER A 76 -5.23 25.39 15.39
CA SER A 76 -4.42 26.58 15.11
C SER A 76 -2.99 26.26 14.65
N SER A 77 -2.50 25.05 14.96
CA SER A 77 -1.14 24.59 14.67
C SER A 77 -0.90 24.03 13.26
N GLN A 78 -1.96 23.70 12.49
CA GLN A 78 -1.85 23.01 11.19
C GLN A 78 -2.63 23.67 10.03
N GLY A 79 -3.50 24.65 10.30
CA GLY A 79 -4.34 25.27 9.27
C GLY A 79 -5.46 24.34 8.78
N SER A 80 -6.21 24.77 7.76
CA SER A 80 -7.51 24.21 7.35
C SER A 80 -7.48 22.87 6.60
N ASN A 81 -6.53 21.98 6.87
CA ASN A 81 -6.30 20.73 6.13
C ASN A 81 -6.20 19.51 7.07
N VAL A 82 -7.29 19.20 7.77
CA VAL A 82 -7.34 18.11 8.76
C VAL A 82 -8.51 17.16 8.49
N THR A 83 -8.42 15.96 9.08
CA THR A 83 -9.55 15.03 9.17
C THR A 83 -9.89 14.77 10.62
N ILE A 84 -11.13 15.08 11.01
CA ILE A 84 -11.62 14.81 12.37
C ILE A 84 -12.30 13.44 12.40
N LEU A 85 -11.84 12.58 13.30
CA LEU A 85 -12.46 11.30 13.62
C LEU A 85 -13.52 11.54 14.69
N ILE A 86 -14.79 11.40 14.34
CA ILE A 86 -15.90 11.77 15.20
C ILE A 86 -16.51 10.50 15.81
N PRO A 87 -16.32 10.26 17.13
CA PRO A 87 -16.92 9.13 17.79
C PRO A 87 -18.44 9.28 17.90
N THR A 88 -19.14 8.16 17.71
CA THR A 88 -20.60 8.09 17.93
C THR A 88 -20.98 8.35 19.39
N ASP A 89 -22.24 8.68 19.64
CA ASP A 89 -22.78 8.87 20.98
C ASP A 89 -22.58 7.63 21.87
N THR A 90 -22.72 6.43 21.29
CA THR A 90 -22.44 5.17 21.99
C THR A 90 -20.97 5.09 22.41
N ALA A 91 -20.06 5.48 21.53
CA ALA A 91 -18.62 5.50 21.82
C ALA A 91 -18.29 6.49 22.96
N ILE A 92 -18.84 7.70 22.91
CA ILE A 92 -18.61 8.73 23.94
C ILE A 92 -19.18 8.27 25.29
N LYS A 93 -20.39 7.70 25.32
CA LYS A 93 -20.99 7.17 26.57
C LYS A 93 -20.13 6.09 27.22
N ASN A 94 -19.59 5.17 26.42
CA ASN A 94 -18.70 4.13 26.93
C ASN A 94 -17.42 4.74 27.51
N TYR A 95 -16.80 5.69 26.79
CA TYR A 95 -15.61 6.40 27.27
C TYR A 95 -15.83 7.13 28.60
N LEU A 96 -16.95 7.85 28.74
CA LEU A 96 -17.30 8.55 29.99
C LEU A 96 -17.48 7.56 31.14
N LYS A 97 -18.20 6.46 30.89
CA LYS A 97 -18.41 5.39 31.88
C LYS A 97 -17.09 4.77 32.34
N ASP A 98 -16.20 4.43 31.41
CA ASP A 98 -14.90 3.83 31.72
C ASP A 98 -13.99 4.82 32.47
N SER A 99 -14.18 6.12 32.23
CA SER A 99 -13.49 7.20 32.94
C SER A 99 -14.14 7.59 34.28
N SER A 100 -15.24 6.94 34.67
CA SER A 100 -16.06 7.31 35.85
C SER A 100 -16.57 8.76 35.83
N ILE A 101 -16.92 9.25 34.64
CA ILE A 101 -17.45 10.61 34.38
C ILE A 101 -18.91 10.50 33.96
N SER A 102 -19.76 11.41 34.45
CA SER A 102 -21.21 11.32 34.23
C SER A 102 -21.65 12.03 32.95
N ASP A 103 -20.98 13.13 32.60
CA ASP A 103 -21.35 14.00 31.49
C ASP A 103 -20.12 14.56 30.76
N VAL A 104 -20.27 14.89 29.47
CA VAL A 104 -19.21 15.48 28.64
C VAL A 104 -18.68 16.80 29.19
N THR A 105 -19.48 17.56 29.94
CA THR A 105 -19.09 18.85 30.55
C THR A 105 -18.16 18.69 31.75
N GLU A 106 -18.03 17.49 32.32
CA GLU A 106 -17.13 17.19 33.43
C GLU A 106 -15.71 16.86 32.96
N LEU A 107 -15.48 16.71 31.65
CA LEU A 107 -14.15 16.50 31.10
C LEU A 107 -13.26 17.72 31.34
N ASN A 108 -12.11 17.52 31.98
CA ASN A 108 -11.17 18.59 32.21
C ASN A 108 -10.43 19.00 30.91
N GLN A 109 -9.77 20.16 30.96
CA GLN A 109 -9.10 20.74 29.80
C GLN A 109 -8.01 19.81 29.21
N THR A 110 -7.27 19.08 30.05
CA THR A 110 -6.23 18.13 29.60
C THR A 110 -6.86 16.97 28.83
N MET A 111 -7.94 16.38 29.34
CA MET A 111 -8.65 15.30 28.67
C MET A 111 -9.21 15.76 27.33
N LEU A 112 -9.78 16.96 27.27
CA LEU A 112 -10.31 17.54 26.04
C LEU A 112 -9.20 17.83 25.01
N GLN A 113 -8.07 18.37 25.44
CA GLN A 113 -6.91 18.61 24.57
C GLN A 113 -6.39 17.31 23.95
N VAL A 114 -6.22 16.27 24.77
CA VAL A 114 -5.78 14.94 24.30
C VAL A 114 -6.82 14.33 23.35
N PHE A 115 -8.11 14.40 23.73
CA PHE A 115 -9.21 13.92 22.91
C PHE A 115 -9.21 14.58 21.53
N PHE A 116 -9.29 15.90 21.44
CA PHE A 116 -9.33 16.60 20.15
C PHE A 116 -8.05 16.41 19.35
N SER A 117 -6.88 16.42 20.00
CA SER A 117 -5.60 16.28 19.31
C SER A 117 -5.41 14.90 18.70
N TYR A 118 -5.83 13.82 19.39
CA TYR A 118 -5.68 12.46 18.87
C TYR A 118 -6.77 12.06 17.86
N HIS A 119 -7.94 12.66 17.96
CA HIS A 119 -9.02 12.51 16.98
C HIS A 119 -8.83 13.40 15.74
N SER A 120 -7.79 14.24 15.70
CA SER A 120 -7.50 15.10 14.54
C SER A 120 -6.29 14.57 13.79
N MET A 121 -6.51 14.04 12.59
CA MET A 121 -5.44 13.66 11.66
C MET A 121 -4.92 14.91 10.94
N ALA A 122 -3.59 15.02 10.83
CA ALA A 122 -2.88 16.17 10.25
C ALA A 122 -2.89 16.18 8.71
N ALA A 123 -3.99 15.73 8.11
CA ALA A 123 -4.25 15.72 6.67
C ALA A 123 -5.76 15.64 6.41
N SER A 124 -6.24 16.26 5.34
CA SER A 124 -7.60 16.09 4.81
C SER A 124 -7.66 14.84 3.95
N LEU A 125 -8.22 13.76 4.50
CA LEU A 125 -8.23 12.40 3.97
C LEU A 125 -9.66 11.96 3.68
N SER A 126 -9.82 11.42 2.49
CA SER A 126 -11.04 10.82 1.97
C SER A 126 -10.97 9.29 2.01
N SER A 127 -12.07 8.64 1.65
CA SER A 127 -12.23 7.21 1.67
C SER A 127 -11.21 6.48 0.80
N ILE A 128 -10.77 7.11 -0.30
CA ILE A 128 -9.78 6.55 -1.23
C ILE A 128 -8.37 6.49 -0.62
N ASP A 129 -8.05 7.40 0.29
CA ASP A 129 -6.74 7.43 0.95
C ASP A 129 -6.50 6.19 1.82
N PHE A 130 -7.57 5.50 2.21
CA PHE A 130 -7.52 4.29 3.04
C PHE A 130 -7.46 2.98 2.23
N ASP A 131 -7.42 3.05 0.89
CA ASP A 131 -7.41 1.88 0.00
C ASP A 131 -6.03 1.23 -0.21
N GLU A 132 -5.00 1.82 0.39
CA GLU A 132 -3.62 1.33 0.31
C GLU A 132 -3.47 -0.11 0.82
N SER A 133 -2.75 -0.92 0.04
CA SER A 133 -2.75 -2.37 0.23
C SER A 133 -2.07 -2.84 1.53
N ARG A 134 -1.23 -2.00 2.13
CA ARG A 134 -0.56 -2.19 3.43
C ARG A 134 -1.03 -1.21 4.50
N GLY A 135 -2.16 -0.54 4.26
CA GLY A 135 -2.69 0.50 5.13
C GLY A 135 -1.90 1.81 5.08
N LEU A 136 -2.33 2.75 5.90
CA LEU A 136 -1.85 4.13 5.95
C LEU A 136 -1.56 4.52 7.40
N SER A 137 -0.31 4.87 7.69
CA SER A 137 0.07 5.48 8.97
C SER A 137 -0.12 6.99 8.88
N VAL A 138 -1.06 7.53 9.65
CA VAL A 138 -1.43 8.95 9.60
C VAL A 138 -1.03 9.65 10.90
N PRO A 139 -0.26 10.75 10.85
CA PRO A 139 0.05 11.56 12.02
C PRO A 139 -1.19 12.35 12.46
N THR A 140 -1.36 12.45 13.78
CA THR A 140 -2.40 13.23 14.45
C THR A 140 -1.83 14.56 14.95
N LEU A 141 -2.66 15.38 15.58
CA LEU A 141 -2.25 16.62 16.22
C LEU A 141 -1.73 16.42 17.65
N LEU A 142 -1.73 15.18 18.17
CA LEU A 142 -1.26 14.88 19.53
C LEU A 142 0.27 14.87 19.61
N LYS A 143 0.87 15.95 20.12
CA LYS A 143 2.33 16.12 20.16
C LYS A 143 2.97 15.99 21.55
N SER A 144 2.18 15.97 22.61
CA SER A 144 2.67 15.91 23.99
C SER A 144 3.55 14.68 24.22
N GLU A 145 4.74 14.87 24.82
CA GLU A 145 5.73 13.80 25.01
C GLU A 145 5.20 12.61 25.83
N GLU A 146 4.23 12.83 26.72
CA GLU A 146 3.56 11.77 27.48
C GLU A 146 2.99 10.67 26.55
N PHE A 147 2.37 11.09 25.45
CA PHE A 147 1.69 10.22 24.49
C PHE A 147 2.42 10.11 23.16
N ASN A 148 3.48 10.89 22.94
CA ASN A 148 4.23 10.96 21.69
C ASN A 148 5.72 11.21 21.97
N ASN A 149 6.40 10.20 22.51
CA ASN A 149 7.86 10.18 22.66
C ASN A 149 8.51 9.57 21.42
N ARG A 150 8.13 10.06 20.23
CA ARG A 150 8.75 9.68 18.96
C ARG A 150 8.96 10.88 18.05
N THR A 151 9.67 10.68 16.95
CA THR A 151 9.73 11.58 15.81
C THR A 151 8.88 11.01 14.68
N ALA A 152 8.49 11.85 13.72
CA ALA A 152 7.78 11.42 12.51
C ALA A 152 8.59 10.43 11.66
N GLY A 153 9.91 10.62 11.60
CA GLY A 153 10.75 9.94 10.63
C GLY A 153 10.58 10.51 9.21
N PRO A 154 11.51 10.20 8.30
CA PRO A 154 11.55 10.81 6.98
C PRO A 154 10.34 10.43 6.10
N GLN A 155 9.75 9.25 6.28
CA GLN A 155 8.61 8.78 5.48
C GLN A 155 7.34 9.57 5.79
N ILE A 156 6.99 9.74 7.08
CA ILE A 156 5.83 10.54 7.49
C ILE A 156 6.05 12.01 7.11
N GLN A 157 7.25 12.55 7.32
CA GLN A 157 7.55 13.93 6.91
C GLN A 157 7.46 14.14 5.40
N SER A 158 7.90 13.16 4.61
CA SER A 158 7.79 13.22 3.15
C SER A 158 6.34 13.20 2.68
N GLN A 159 5.45 12.52 3.41
CA GLN A 159 4.05 12.36 3.00
C GLN A 159 3.15 13.48 3.54
N PHE A 160 3.39 13.94 4.76
CA PHE A 160 2.50 14.87 5.48
C PHE A 160 3.17 16.20 5.85
N GLY A 161 4.42 16.40 5.45
CA GLY A 161 5.18 17.62 5.68
C GLY A 161 5.96 17.63 7.00
N ASN A 162 6.80 18.65 7.17
CA ASN A 162 7.76 18.74 8.28
C ASN A 162 7.12 18.86 9.67
N ASN A 163 5.86 19.30 9.75
CA ASN A 163 5.12 19.51 11.01
C ASN A 163 4.26 18.29 11.42
N ALA A 164 4.40 17.18 10.70
CA ALA A 164 3.66 15.94 10.90
C ALA A 164 4.26 15.05 12.01
N ASP A 165 4.63 15.67 13.13
CA ASP A 165 5.36 15.09 14.26
C ASP A 165 4.48 14.54 15.38
N GLY A 166 3.17 14.77 15.34
CA GLY A 166 2.23 14.22 16.32
C GLY A 166 2.03 12.72 16.17
N GLN A 167 1.45 12.09 17.19
CA GLN A 167 1.28 10.64 17.33
C GLN A 167 0.53 10.02 16.15
N VAL A 168 0.74 8.74 15.82
CA VAL A 168 0.13 8.08 14.66
C VAL A 168 -1.16 7.35 15.03
N VAL A 169 -2.06 7.26 14.05
CA VAL A 169 -3.08 6.22 13.92
C VAL A 169 -2.81 5.42 12.65
N PHE A 170 -3.06 4.12 12.67
CA PHE A 170 -2.86 3.27 11.49
C PHE A 170 -4.21 2.84 10.90
N ALA A 171 -4.48 3.21 9.66
CA ALA A 171 -5.71 2.89 8.96
C ALA A 171 -5.51 1.75 7.96
N SER A 172 -6.41 0.77 7.92
CA SER A 172 -6.38 -0.30 6.93
C SER A 172 -7.78 -0.76 6.57
N ARG A 173 -8.10 -0.91 5.28
CA ARG A 173 -9.45 -1.32 4.86
C ARG A 173 -9.71 -2.79 5.15
N GLU A 174 -10.88 -3.10 5.71
CA GLU A 174 -11.30 -4.48 5.97
C GLU A 174 -11.65 -5.18 4.65
N ARG A 175 -10.93 -6.25 4.29
CA ARG A 175 -11.13 -6.97 3.01
C ARG A 175 -12.23 -8.04 3.05
N LYS A 176 -12.78 -8.37 4.22
CA LYS A 176 -13.86 -9.38 4.37
C LYS A 176 -14.77 -9.06 5.56
N GLY A 177 -15.99 -8.61 5.29
CA GLY A 177 -17.06 -8.52 6.30
C GLY A 177 -18.41 -8.23 5.65
N LYS A 178 -19.44 -9.02 5.98
CA LYS A 178 -20.84 -8.68 5.64
C LYS A 178 -21.22 -7.42 6.43
N ARG A 179 -21.90 -6.49 5.77
CA ARG A 179 -22.53 -5.31 6.41
C ARG A 179 -23.42 -5.79 7.55
N ALA A 180 -23.19 -5.29 8.76
CA ALA A 180 -24.15 -5.41 9.86
C ALA A 180 -25.22 -4.33 9.66
N ASP A 181 -26.48 -4.68 9.91
CA ASP A 181 -27.61 -3.77 9.82
C ASP A 181 -27.47 -2.60 10.81
N GLY A 182 -27.75 -1.38 10.32
CA GLY A 182 -27.57 -0.13 11.05
C GLY A 182 -26.77 0.86 10.21
N ASP A 183 -27.40 1.36 9.15
CA ASP A 183 -26.83 2.07 8.02
C ASP A 183 -26.13 3.39 8.40
N ILE A 184 -24.81 3.46 8.15
CA ILE A 184 -24.10 4.70 7.86
C ILE A 184 -23.35 4.42 6.56
N SER A 185 -23.70 5.14 5.48
CA SER A 185 -23.23 4.88 4.13
C SER A 185 -21.71 5.07 4.01
N GLY A 186 -20.94 3.99 3.87
CA GLY A 186 -19.48 4.10 3.64
C GLY A 186 -18.73 2.77 3.66
N ALA A 187 -17.48 2.79 3.21
CA ALA A 187 -16.56 1.67 3.38
C ALA A 187 -16.11 1.58 4.86
N ILE A 188 -16.00 0.36 5.39
CA ILE A 188 -15.46 0.13 6.73
C ILE A 188 -13.94 0.10 6.66
N VAL A 189 -13.30 1.00 7.39
CA VAL A 189 -11.85 1.05 7.57
C VAL A 189 -11.54 0.69 9.02
N ASN A 190 -10.62 -0.25 9.22
CA ASN A 190 -10.08 -0.56 10.54
C ASN A 190 -9.01 0.47 10.88
N LEU A 191 -9.29 1.30 11.87
CA LEU A 191 -8.31 2.17 12.51
C LEU A 191 -7.72 1.45 13.72
N ARG A 192 -6.40 1.44 13.79
CA ARG A 192 -5.63 1.03 14.96
C ARG A 192 -5.12 2.27 15.67
N ALA A 193 -5.50 2.39 16.93
CA ALA A 193 -5.08 3.43 17.85
C ALA A 193 -4.26 2.81 18.99
N GLY A 194 -3.98 3.57 20.05
CA GLY A 194 -3.36 3.06 21.27
C GLY A 194 -4.15 1.93 21.93
N GLU A 195 -3.60 1.34 23.00
CA GLU A 195 -4.18 0.21 23.74
C GLU A 195 -4.70 -0.94 22.85
N GLU A 196 -4.06 -1.16 21.69
CA GLU A 196 -4.46 -2.18 20.70
C GLU A 196 -5.93 -2.05 20.22
N GLN A 197 -6.49 -0.84 20.29
CA GLN A 197 -7.87 -0.61 19.88
C GLN A 197 -8.02 -0.77 18.37
N ASN A 198 -8.78 -1.78 17.94
CA ASN A 198 -9.35 -1.85 16.60
C ASN A 198 -10.69 -1.11 16.61
N ILE A 199 -10.75 -0.04 15.83
CA ILE A 199 -11.84 0.93 15.74
C ILE A 199 -12.39 0.87 14.33
N LYS A 200 -13.70 0.76 14.18
CA LYS A 200 -14.35 0.83 12.87
C LYS A 200 -14.61 2.28 12.54
N MET A 201 -14.03 2.72 11.44
CA MET A 201 -14.30 4.00 10.83
C MET A 201 -15.25 3.79 9.64
N THR A 202 -16.35 4.53 9.64
CA THR A 202 -17.18 4.70 8.45
C THR A 202 -16.61 5.85 7.64
N ALA A 203 -16.08 5.52 6.45
CA ALA A 203 -15.58 6.51 5.52
C ALA A 203 -16.77 7.18 4.79
N ILE A 204 -17.31 8.24 5.38
CA ILE A 204 -18.46 9.00 4.87
C ILE A 204 -18.04 10.22 4.05
N ASP A 205 -16.74 10.54 4.01
CA ASP A 205 -16.20 11.64 3.21
C ASP A 205 -16.81 13.01 3.51
N GLY A 206 -17.26 13.20 4.75
CA GLY A 206 -17.78 14.45 5.25
C GLY A 206 -16.76 15.57 5.09
N SER A 207 -17.23 16.77 4.76
CA SER A 207 -16.39 17.95 4.57
C SER A 207 -16.91 19.14 5.36
N TRP A 208 -16.00 20.00 5.81
CA TRP A 208 -16.29 21.14 6.66
C TRP A 208 -15.20 22.21 6.58
N GLY A 209 -15.42 23.36 7.24
CA GLY A 209 -14.52 24.50 7.24
C GLY A 209 -14.62 25.35 5.96
N GLN A 210 -13.78 26.40 5.86
CA GLN A 210 -13.80 27.29 4.70
C GLN A 210 -13.49 26.53 3.40
N LYS A 211 -14.38 26.66 2.41
CA LYS A 211 -14.30 25.99 1.10
C LYS A 211 -14.21 24.45 1.18
N ASN A 212 -14.72 23.84 2.25
CA ASN A 212 -14.70 22.37 2.43
C ASN A 212 -13.28 21.78 2.43
N ALA A 213 -12.29 22.54 2.91
CA ALA A 213 -10.88 22.12 2.90
C ALA A 213 -10.55 21.01 3.91
N SER A 214 -11.35 20.87 4.98
CA SER A 214 -11.18 19.85 6.01
C SER A 214 -12.25 18.77 5.90
N ARG A 215 -11.96 17.60 6.46
CA ARG A 215 -12.84 16.43 6.41
C ARG A 215 -13.19 15.89 7.77
N PHE A 216 -14.21 15.04 7.81
CA PHE A 216 -14.53 14.24 8.98
C PHE A 216 -14.96 12.83 8.59
N GLN A 217 -14.69 11.88 9.47
CA GLN A 217 -15.08 10.48 9.35
C GLN A 217 -15.69 10.03 10.69
N ILE A 218 -16.60 9.06 10.68
CA ILE A 218 -17.29 8.60 11.89
C ILE A 218 -16.59 7.36 12.43
N VAL A 219 -16.39 7.27 13.75
CA VAL A 219 -15.76 6.12 14.41
C VAL A 219 -16.64 5.52 15.50
N ASP A 220 -16.57 4.20 15.68
CA ASP A 220 -17.39 3.45 16.64
C ASP A 220 -16.83 3.44 18.08
N LYS A 221 -15.65 4.02 18.30
CA LYS A 221 -14.97 4.13 19.60
C LYS A 221 -14.26 5.47 19.74
N VAL A 222 -14.08 5.92 20.97
CA VAL A 222 -13.15 7.01 21.30
C VAL A 222 -11.73 6.46 21.20
N LEU A 223 -10.87 7.13 20.45
CA LEU A 223 -9.46 6.79 20.31
C LEU A 223 -8.73 7.09 21.64
N LEU A 224 -8.14 6.06 22.24
CA LEU A 224 -7.28 6.21 23.40
C LEU A 224 -5.82 6.39 22.96
N PRO A 225 -5.12 7.42 23.46
CA PRO A 225 -3.73 7.64 23.10
C PRO A 225 -2.86 6.47 23.57
N PRO A 226 -1.79 6.14 22.83
CA PRO A 226 -0.94 5.03 23.21
C PRO A 226 -0.17 5.32 24.51
N LEU A 227 0.03 4.27 25.30
CA LEU A 227 0.80 4.30 26.54
C LEU A 227 2.25 3.89 26.28
N SER A 228 3.09 3.90 27.33
CA SER A 228 4.42 3.29 27.25
C SER A 228 4.35 1.82 26.86
N CYS A 229 5.45 1.26 26.35
CA CYS A 229 5.51 -0.13 25.90
C CYS A 229 5.03 -1.10 26.99
N SER A 230 5.55 -0.97 28.21
CA SER A 230 5.18 -1.82 29.36
C SER A 230 3.67 -1.78 29.62
N LYS A 231 3.12 -0.59 29.77
CA LYS A 231 1.70 -0.35 30.05
C LYS A 231 0.80 -0.80 28.90
N THR A 232 1.26 -0.68 27.66
CA THR A 232 0.50 -1.17 26.49
C THR A 232 0.39 -2.68 26.55
N VAL A 233 1.49 -3.39 26.85
CA VAL A 233 1.48 -4.85 27.00
C VAL A 233 0.62 -5.30 28.20
N GLU A 234 0.67 -4.57 29.31
CA GLU A 234 -0.16 -4.83 30.49
C GLU A 234 -1.66 -4.60 30.23
N ALA A 235 -2.00 -3.45 29.64
CA ALA A 235 -3.38 -3.04 29.37
C ALA A 235 -4.04 -3.90 28.29
N ALA A 236 -3.31 -4.29 27.25
CA ALA A 236 -3.81 -5.18 26.20
C ALA A 236 -4.20 -6.56 26.76
N ASN A 237 -3.57 -6.98 27.88
CA ASN A 237 -3.74 -8.31 28.48
C ASN A 237 -3.62 -9.42 27.42
N ASP A 238 -2.74 -9.22 26.44
CA ASP A 238 -2.60 -10.11 25.30
C ASP A 238 -1.80 -11.35 25.73
N LYS A 239 -2.49 -12.50 25.70
CA LYS A 239 -1.90 -13.81 25.99
C LYS A 239 -0.74 -14.17 25.06
N ARG A 240 -0.67 -13.55 23.89
CA ARG A 240 0.46 -13.70 22.96
C ARG A 240 1.73 -13.06 23.54
N LEU A 241 1.66 -12.06 24.41
CA LEU A 241 2.85 -11.32 24.90
C LEU A 241 3.27 -11.68 26.33
N THR A 242 2.60 -12.64 26.97
CA THR A 242 2.86 -13.01 28.38
C THR A 242 4.31 -13.45 28.63
N ALA A 243 4.89 -14.33 27.81
CA ALA A 243 6.28 -14.77 27.98
C ALA A 243 7.29 -13.63 27.78
N LEU A 244 7.05 -12.79 26.76
CA LEU A 244 7.89 -11.61 26.51
C LEU A 244 7.84 -10.61 27.68
N ASN A 245 6.65 -10.36 28.25
CA ASN A 245 6.52 -9.49 29.41
C ASN A 245 7.31 -10.04 30.61
N GLY A 246 7.17 -11.34 30.89
CA GLY A 246 7.97 -12.02 31.92
C GLY A 246 9.48 -11.90 31.67
N ALA A 247 9.91 -12.07 30.42
CA ALA A 247 11.31 -11.94 30.02
C ALA A 247 11.86 -10.51 30.25
N LEU A 248 11.10 -9.49 29.87
CA LEU A 248 11.48 -8.07 30.03
C LEU A 248 11.50 -7.65 31.51
N ILE A 249 10.61 -8.20 32.35
CA ILE A 249 10.64 -8.03 33.80
C ILE A 249 11.89 -8.69 34.40
N LYS A 250 12.17 -9.95 34.05
CA LYS A 250 13.36 -10.68 34.52
C LYS A 250 14.67 -9.98 34.11
N ALA A 251 14.73 -9.51 32.87
CA ALA A 251 15.86 -8.73 32.35
C ALA A 251 15.96 -7.33 32.98
N GLY A 252 14.86 -6.77 33.48
CA GLY A 252 14.80 -5.43 34.05
C GLY A 252 14.89 -4.32 32.99
N LEU A 253 14.40 -4.58 31.78
CA LEU A 253 14.55 -3.69 30.63
C LEU A 253 13.41 -2.67 30.47
N TRP A 254 12.24 -2.88 31.10
CA TRP A 254 11.09 -1.99 30.93
C TRP A 254 11.39 -0.51 31.18
N PRO A 255 12.05 -0.10 32.29
CA PRO A 255 12.32 1.32 32.53
C PRO A 255 13.17 1.97 31.42
N ALA A 256 14.13 1.24 30.86
CA ALA A 256 14.98 1.73 29.78
C ALA A 256 14.22 1.80 28.46
N LEU A 257 13.40 0.79 28.14
CA LEU A 257 12.61 0.76 26.92
C LEU A 257 11.50 1.82 26.92
N ASP A 258 10.82 2.04 28.04
CA ASP A 258 9.77 3.06 28.16
C ASP A 258 10.34 4.49 28.06
N ALA A 259 11.56 4.70 28.56
CA ALA A 259 12.25 5.99 28.44
C ALA A 259 12.89 6.23 27.06
N SER A 260 13.09 5.17 26.28
CA SER A 260 13.73 5.27 24.96
C SER A 260 12.84 6.01 23.98
N LYS A 261 13.44 6.77 23.06
CA LYS A 261 12.75 7.44 21.96
C LYS A 261 12.91 6.63 20.68
N ASN A 262 11.85 6.51 19.90
CA ASN A 262 11.86 5.87 18.57
C ASN A 262 12.26 4.39 18.57
N VAL A 263 11.55 3.55 19.30
CA VAL A 263 11.85 2.11 19.36
C VAL A 263 10.77 1.27 18.69
N THR A 264 11.17 0.22 17.97
CA THR A 264 10.25 -0.82 17.52
C THR A 264 10.60 -2.13 18.21
N CYS A 265 9.68 -2.66 19.03
CA CYS A 265 9.85 -3.98 19.62
C CYS A 265 9.38 -5.05 18.64
N LEU A 266 10.28 -5.95 18.28
CA LEU A 266 9.99 -7.14 17.49
C LEU A 266 9.69 -8.27 18.46
N ALA A 267 8.43 -8.39 18.86
CA ALA A 267 7.98 -9.21 19.97
C ALA A 267 7.66 -10.65 19.54
N PRO A 268 8.49 -11.66 19.82
CA PRO A 268 8.09 -13.04 19.59
C PRO A 268 6.88 -13.37 20.47
N SER A 269 5.88 -14.05 19.89
CA SER A 269 4.72 -14.49 20.64
C SER A 269 5.10 -15.50 21.74
N THR A 270 4.21 -15.74 22.69
CA THR A 270 4.41 -16.70 23.78
C THR A 270 4.59 -18.12 23.23
N GLN A 271 3.98 -18.43 22.09
CA GLN A 271 4.25 -19.69 21.39
C GLN A 271 5.66 -19.70 20.79
N ALA A 272 6.08 -18.62 20.13
CA ALA A 272 7.44 -18.47 19.61
C ALA A 272 8.52 -18.63 20.70
N PHE A 273 8.29 -18.09 21.90
CA PHE A 273 9.18 -18.28 23.05
C PHE A 273 9.29 -19.75 23.43
N LYS A 274 8.16 -20.46 23.53
CA LYS A 274 8.14 -21.90 23.85
C LYS A 274 8.88 -22.72 22.79
N ASP A 275 8.62 -22.43 21.52
CA ASP A 275 9.24 -23.14 20.40
C ASP A 275 10.76 -22.92 20.33
N ALA A 276 11.22 -21.76 20.82
CA ALA A 276 12.64 -21.44 20.99
C ALA A 276 13.28 -21.99 22.28
N GLY A 277 12.57 -22.85 23.03
CA GLY A 277 13.07 -23.46 24.26
C GLY A 277 12.88 -22.60 25.51
N SER A 278 11.89 -21.71 25.54
CA SER A 278 11.55 -20.87 26.69
C SER A 278 12.75 -20.07 27.25
N PRO A 279 13.34 -19.18 26.42
CA PRO A 279 14.52 -18.42 26.83
C PRO A 279 14.29 -17.52 28.06
N ASP A 280 13.04 -17.15 28.32
CA ASP A 280 12.61 -16.44 29.53
C ASP A 280 12.89 -17.25 30.81
N VAL A 281 12.82 -18.57 30.74
CA VAL A 281 13.15 -19.50 31.84
C VAL A 281 14.63 -19.84 31.83
N GLU A 282 15.13 -20.28 30.68
CA GLU A 282 16.42 -20.97 30.56
C GLU A 282 17.64 -20.04 30.53
N LEU A 283 17.52 -18.83 29.97
CA LEU A 283 18.67 -17.93 29.84
C LEU A 283 19.01 -17.19 31.13
N SER A 284 20.30 -16.87 31.28
CA SER A 284 20.80 -15.92 32.27
C SER A 284 20.18 -14.53 32.05
N LYS A 285 20.21 -13.67 33.07
CA LYS A 285 19.67 -12.31 32.94
C LYS A 285 20.43 -11.53 31.85
N GLU A 286 21.74 -11.70 31.79
CA GLU A 286 22.64 -11.01 30.87
C GLU A 286 22.38 -11.44 29.41
N ASP A 287 22.32 -12.75 29.15
CA ASP A 287 22.07 -13.29 27.81
C ASP A 287 20.66 -12.95 27.32
N LEU A 288 19.67 -13.05 28.22
CA LEU A 288 18.28 -12.67 27.93
C LEU A 288 18.19 -11.18 27.59
N SER A 289 18.91 -10.32 28.32
CA SER A 289 18.95 -8.88 28.04
C SER A 289 19.52 -8.60 26.65
N GLY A 290 20.64 -9.23 26.29
CA GLY A 290 21.23 -9.11 24.96
C GLY A 290 20.30 -9.55 23.83
N ALA A 291 19.60 -10.68 24.03
CA ALA A 291 18.62 -11.19 23.07
C ALA A 291 17.42 -10.24 22.88
N LEU A 292 16.87 -9.70 23.97
CA LEU A 292 15.75 -8.77 23.93
C LEU A 292 16.12 -7.43 23.28
N LEU A 293 17.34 -6.93 23.53
CA LEU A 293 17.86 -5.74 22.84
C LEU A 293 18.12 -5.98 21.35
N ALA A 294 18.49 -7.21 20.96
CA ALA A 294 18.58 -7.61 19.55
C ALA A 294 17.20 -7.71 18.87
N HIS A 295 16.12 -7.88 19.65
CA HIS A 295 14.73 -7.81 19.19
C HIS A 295 14.15 -6.40 19.26
N THR A 296 14.95 -5.37 19.52
CA THR A 296 14.47 -3.99 19.61
C THR A 296 15.20 -3.13 18.59
N LEU A 297 14.47 -2.65 17.59
CA LEU A 297 15.01 -1.74 16.59
C LEU A 297 15.17 -0.33 17.17
N ASN A 298 16.20 0.38 16.71
CA ASN A 298 16.53 1.74 17.14
C ASN A 298 15.82 2.86 16.35
N GLU A 299 14.78 2.49 15.60
CA GLU A 299 13.89 3.42 14.89
C GLU A 299 12.43 2.93 14.90
N VAL A 300 11.49 3.82 14.59
CA VAL A 300 10.06 3.52 14.43
C VAL A 300 9.81 2.96 13.03
N THR A 301 9.24 1.76 12.93
CA THR A 301 9.11 1.02 11.67
C THR A 301 7.68 0.59 11.35
N TYR A 302 6.85 1.51 10.84
CA TYR A 302 5.49 1.17 10.44
C TYR A 302 5.46 0.22 9.23
N SER A 303 4.58 -0.79 9.28
CA SER A 303 4.50 -1.84 8.27
C SER A 303 4.30 -1.33 6.84
N ASN A 304 3.55 -0.24 6.65
CA ASN A 304 3.29 0.37 5.35
C ASN A 304 4.54 1.05 4.74
N TYR A 305 5.53 1.42 5.56
CA TYR A 305 6.77 2.06 5.10
C TYR A 305 7.97 1.12 4.97
N LEU A 306 7.85 -0.11 5.47
CA LEU A 306 8.89 -1.14 5.34
C LEU A 306 9.14 -1.49 3.87
N ARG A 307 10.40 -1.74 3.53
CA ARG A 307 10.82 -2.12 2.17
C ARG A 307 11.54 -3.47 2.20
N ASP A 308 11.29 -4.29 1.18
CA ASP A 308 12.02 -5.54 1.02
C ASP A 308 13.53 -5.27 0.92
N GLY A 309 14.32 -6.06 1.64
CA GLY A 309 15.76 -5.93 1.72
C GLY A 309 16.27 -4.80 2.64
N GLN A 310 15.39 -3.98 3.24
CA GLN A 310 15.78 -2.95 4.21
C GLN A 310 16.55 -3.57 5.37
N VAL A 311 17.63 -2.92 5.80
CA VAL A 311 18.43 -3.35 6.96
C VAL A 311 18.32 -2.28 8.03
N ILE A 312 18.04 -2.70 9.26
CA ILE A 312 17.72 -1.82 10.39
C ILE A 312 18.56 -2.23 11.59
N GLY A 313 19.13 -1.24 12.28
CA GLY A 313 19.93 -1.47 13.48
C GLY A 313 19.08 -1.78 14.71
N THR A 314 19.64 -2.58 15.62
CA THR A 314 19.03 -2.92 16.91
C THR A 314 19.70 -2.17 18.05
N LEU A 315 19.08 -2.16 19.23
CA LEU A 315 19.68 -1.60 20.45
C LEU A 315 20.89 -2.42 20.93
N ASN A 316 21.03 -3.67 20.48
CA ASN A 316 22.23 -4.48 20.73
C ASN A 316 23.30 -4.33 19.65
N LYS A 317 23.21 -3.31 18.79
CA LYS A 317 24.16 -3.05 17.68
C LYS A 317 24.27 -4.18 16.66
N THR A 318 23.26 -5.04 16.59
CA THR A 318 23.08 -6.01 15.50
C THR A 318 22.21 -5.40 14.41
N GLU A 319 22.04 -6.13 13.30
CA GLU A 319 21.18 -5.72 12.19
C GLU A 319 20.07 -6.75 11.96
N VAL A 320 18.90 -6.23 11.57
CA VAL A 320 17.76 -7.03 11.15
C VAL A 320 17.42 -6.67 9.72
N ARG A 321 17.26 -7.69 8.88
CA ARG A 321 16.84 -7.55 7.50
C ARG A 321 15.35 -7.77 7.36
N VAL A 322 14.66 -6.81 6.77
CA VAL A 322 13.27 -6.92 6.36
C VAL A 322 13.20 -7.75 5.08
N ARG A 323 12.34 -8.76 5.07
CA ARG A 323 11.94 -9.48 3.84
C ARG A 323 10.44 -9.34 3.66
N ILE A 324 9.99 -9.04 2.44
CA ILE A 324 8.56 -8.97 2.13
C ILE A 324 8.25 -10.01 1.06
N ILE A 325 7.47 -11.02 1.43
CA ILE A 325 7.10 -12.16 0.58
C ILE A 325 5.58 -12.21 0.55
N ASP A 326 4.95 -12.07 -0.62
CA ASP A 326 3.49 -12.12 -0.78
C ASP A 326 2.72 -11.20 0.21
N ASN A 327 3.23 -9.99 0.43
CA ASN A 327 2.76 -8.99 1.41
C ASN A 327 2.95 -9.35 2.90
N ASP A 328 3.43 -10.55 3.21
CA ASP A 328 3.88 -10.89 4.56
C ASP A 328 5.23 -10.23 4.85
N ILE A 329 5.36 -9.66 6.04
CA ILE A 329 6.57 -8.99 6.50
C ILE A 329 7.35 -9.97 7.39
N PHE A 330 8.63 -10.10 7.13
CA PHE A 330 9.55 -10.87 7.94
C PHE A 330 10.70 -10.00 8.42
N PHE A 331 11.09 -10.18 9.68
CA PHE A 331 12.33 -9.67 10.25
C PHE A 331 13.29 -10.85 10.41
N ASN A 332 14.34 -10.88 9.57
CA ASN A 332 15.12 -12.09 9.28
C ASN A 332 14.19 -13.26 8.98
N ASN A 333 14.22 -14.33 9.78
CA ASN A 333 13.38 -15.52 9.66
C ASN A 333 11.94 -15.32 10.17
N ALA A 334 11.69 -14.35 11.04
CA ALA A 334 10.46 -14.29 11.81
C ALA A 334 9.36 -13.49 11.12
N LYS A 335 8.18 -14.11 10.91
CA LYS A 335 7.04 -13.49 10.26
C LYS A 335 6.29 -12.59 11.26
N VAL A 336 5.90 -11.41 10.81
CA VAL A 336 4.97 -10.53 11.52
C VAL A 336 3.57 -11.12 11.43
N ILE A 337 3.02 -11.50 12.58
CA ILE A 337 1.64 -11.99 12.71
C ILE A 337 0.66 -10.88 13.11
N GLU A 338 1.16 -9.85 13.77
CA GLU A 338 0.40 -8.64 14.12
C GLU A 338 1.33 -7.43 14.00
N ALA A 339 0.96 -6.44 13.20
CA ALA A 339 1.81 -5.28 12.93
C ALA A 339 1.28 -4.00 13.59
N ASN A 340 2.15 -3.05 13.92
CA ASN A 340 1.74 -1.71 14.37
C ASN A 340 0.89 -1.66 15.64
N VAL A 341 1.22 -2.45 16.67
CA VAL A 341 0.65 -2.21 18.02
C VAL A 341 1.31 -0.93 18.56
N LEU A 342 0.57 0.17 18.56
CA LEU A 342 1.12 1.51 18.79
C LEU A 342 1.45 1.75 20.27
N THR A 343 2.62 2.35 20.51
CA THR A 343 3.09 2.77 21.85
C THR A 343 3.49 4.25 21.80
N ASN A 344 3.62 4.90 22.95
CA ASN A 344 3.91 6.34 22.98
C ASN A 344 5.26 6.69 22.32
N ASN A 345 6.23 5.77 22.35
CA ASN A 345 7.58 5.95 21.86
C ASN A 345 7.95 5.13 20.61
N GLY A 346 6.97 4.43 20.02
CA GLY A 346 7.11 3.71 18.76
C GLY A 346 6.01 2.66 18.57
N LEU A 347 6.37 1.39 18.39
CA LEU A 347 5.40 0.31 18.19
C LEU A 347 5.95 -1.08 18.50
N ILE A 348 5.05 -2.04 18.59
CA ILE A 348 5.34 -3.46 18.69
C ILE A 348 4.84 -4.17 17.42
N HIS A 349 5.68 -5.03 16.85
CA HIS A 349 5.30 -6.04 15.86
C HIS A 349 5.38 -7.40 16.53
N ILE A 350 4.26 -8.14 16.56
CA ILE A 350 4.23 -9.49 17.13
C ILE A 350 4.68 -10.49 16.07
N LEU A 351 5.57 -11.39 16.44
CA LEU A 351 6.22 -12.35 15.55
C LEU A 351 5.84 -13.80 15.85
N ASP A 352 5.87 -14.65 14.83
CA ASP A 352 5.65 -16.10 14.95
C ASP A 352 6.84 -16.89 15.49
N SER A 353 8.03 -16.30 15.52
CA SER A 353 9.27 -16.96 15.92
C SER A 353 10.28 -15.95 16.50
N VAL A 354 11.30 -16.46 17.20
CA VAL A 354 12.44 -15.67 17.66
C VAL A 354 13.36 -15.37 16.47
N ILE A 355 13.83 -14.12 16.39
CA ILE A 355 14.76 -13.67 15.35
C ILE A 355 16.12 -14.33 15.57
N GLN A 356 16.61 -15.01 14.54
CA GLN A 356 17.96 -15.56 14.51
C GLN A 356 18.96 -14.48 14.08
N ALA A 357 20.08 -14.41 14.80
CA ALA A 357 21.22 -13.60 14.38
C ALA A 357 21.84 -14.26 13.15
N ASP A 358 21.97 -13.48 12.07
CA ASP A 358 22.46 -13.85 10.75
C ASP A 358 21.54 -14.79 9.96
N GLY A 359 20.88 -14.24 8.93
CA GLY A 359 19.88 -14.90 8.08
C GLY A 359 20.37 -16.11 7.26
N LYS A 360 20.86 -17.16 7.93
CA LYS A 360 20.99 -18.52 7.40
C LYS A 360 19.78 -19.34 7.88
N PRO A 361 19.19 -20.20 7.02
CA PRO A 361 18.25 -21.21 7.49
C PRO A 361 18.95 -22.10 8.53
N SER A 362 18.31 -22.28 9.68
CA SER A 362 18.78 -23.22 10.69
C SER A 362 18.70 -24.65 10.15
N GLU A 363 19.86 -25.23 9.87
CA GLU A 363 20.02 -26.68 9.86
C GLU A 363 20.39 -27.15 11.27
N THR A 364 19.67 -28.17 11.71
CA THR A 364 20.04 -29.23 12.67
C THR A 364 19.48 -29.13 14.10
N SER A 365 18.58 -30.06 14.42
CA SER A 365 18.82 -31.02 15.52
C SER A 365 18.53 -32.44 14.99
N THR A 366 19.57 -33.17 14.57
CA THR A 366 20.13 -34.36 15.24
C THR A 366 19.11 -35.39 15.75
N GLY A 367 18.93 -36.44 14.93
CA GLY A 367 18.49 -37.77 15.35
C GLY A 367 19.44 -38.82 14.75
N THR A 368 20.26 -39.39 15.61
CA THR A 368 21.33 -40.38 15.42
C THR A 368 20.97 -41.62 14.57
N SER A 369 21.87 -42.04 13.66
CA SER A 369 22.28 -43.45 13.52
C SER A 369 23.62 -43.59 12.77
N THR A 370 24.60 -44.13 13.51
CA THR A 370 25.80 -44.90 13.11
C THR A 370 25.61 -45.81 11.88
N ALA A 371 26.59 -46.28 11.12
CA ALA A 371 28.06 -46.13 11.00
C ALA A 371 28.45 -46.92 9.72
N GLU A 372 29.51 -46.53 9.01
CA GLU A 372 30.69 -47.39 8.74
C GLU A 372 31.65 -46.78 7.70
N THR A 373 32.92 -47.05 7.97
CA THR A 373 34.14 -46.48 7.44
C THR A 373 34.64 -47.25 6.22
N ALA A 374 35.14 -46.59 5.18
CA ALA A 374 36.34 -47.02 4.46
C ALA A 374 36.85 -45.94 3.50
N SER A 375 38.15 -45.63 3.64
CA SER A 375 38.99 -44.84 2.75
C SER A 375 39.54 -45.71 1.63
N ALA A 376 39.59 -45.23 0.38
CA ALA A 376 40.66 -45.57 -0.58
C ALA A 376 40.64 -44.67 -1.83
N THR A 377 41.83 -44.51 -2.38
CA THR A 377 42.29 -43.54 -3.37
C THR A 377 42.19 -44.06 -4.82
N SER A 378 42.07 -43.10 -5.74
CA SER A 378 42.54 -43.08 -7.15
C SER A 378 42.02 -44.05 -8.22
N SER A 379 41.74 -43.41 -9.35
CA SER A 379 42.11 -43.74 -10.75
C SER A 379 40.94 -44.13 -11.67
N GLY A 380 41.01 -43.60 -12.88
CA GLY A 380 39.87 -43.36 -13.76
C GLY A 380 39.55 -44.48 -14.72
N SER A 381 38.39 -44.35 -15.37
CA SER A 381 38.08 -44.83 -16.73
C SER A 381 36.65 -44.41 -17.08
N GLU A 382 36.49 -43.67 -18.18
CA GLU A 382 35.28 -43.73 -19.02
C GLU A 382 35.22 -45.13 -19.68
N PRO A 383 34.05 -45.69 -20.09
CA PRO A 383 33.09 -45.03 -20.99
C PRO A 383 31.58 -45.43 -20.93
N THR A 384 30.78 -44.63 -21.66
CA THR A 384 29.53 -44.96 -22.40
C THR A 384 28.20 -45.32 -21.68
N SER A 385 27.29 -44.33 -21.74
CA SER A 385 25.85 -44.36 -22.08
C SER A 385 24.93 -45.53 -21.68
N SER A 386 23.95 -45.23 -20.80
CA SER A 386 22.53 -45.56 -21.03
C SER A 386 21.61 -44.53 -20.32
N SER A 387 20.65 -43.98 -21.05
CA SER A 387 19.50 -43.17 -20.59
C SER A 387 18.56 -44.02 -19.72
N ALA A 388 17.72 -43.54 -18.79
CA ALA A 388 16.90 -42.33 -18.70
C ALA A 388 16.49 -42.17 -17.20
N THR A 389 16.11 -41.02 -16.64
CA THR A 389 15.06 -40.09 -17.10
C THR A 389 15.46 -38.63 -16.88
N VAL A 390 15.77 -37.95 -17.98
CA VAL A 390 15.69 -36.50 -18.09
C VAL A 390 14.21 -36.18 -18.30
N SER A 391 13.62 -35.38 -17.42
CA SER A 391 12.28 -34.80 -17.63
C SER A 391 12.24 -34.06 -18.98
N PRO A 392 11.12 -34.09 -19.72
CA PRO A 392 11.06 -33.60 -21.09
C PRO A 392 11.47 -32.12 -21.17
N ASP A 393 12.14 -31.74 -22.25
CA ASP A 393 12.45 -30.36 -22.59
C ASP A 393 11.13 -29.58 -22.71
N ASN A 394 10.72 -28.93 -21.61
CA ASN A 394 9.50 -28.13 -21.57
C ASN A 394 9.71 -26.95 -22.53
N GLY A 395 9.06 -27.01 -23.69
CA GLY A 395 9.18 -26.02 -24.76
C GLY A 395 9.02 -24.57 -24.28
N ASN A 396 9.44 -23.62 -25.12
CA ASN A 396 9.48 -22.20 -24.78
C ASN A 396 8.18 -21.73 -24.10
N SER A 397 8.35 -20.83 -23.14
CA SER A 397 7.30 -20.40 -22.22
C SER A 397 7.05 -18.90 -22.30
N ALA A 398 5.79 -18.51 -22.19
CA ALA A 398 5.36 -17.11 -22.29
C ALA A 398 4.39 -16.70 -21.17
N LEU A 399 4.48 -15.44 -20.77
CA LEU A 399 3.51 -14.75 -19.91
C LEU A 399 2.82 -13.64 -20.71
N VAL A 400 1.49 -13.61 -20.71
CA VAL A 400 0.69 -12.55 -21.34
C VAL A 400 -0.20 -11.88 -20.29
N THR A 401 0.03 -10.59 -20.06
CA THR A 401 -0.78 -9.78 -19.11
C THR A 401 -2.05 -9.24 -19.73
N ALA A 402 -3.11 -9.06 -18.93
CA ALA A 402 -4.43 -8.63 -19.41
C ALA A 402 -4.94 -9.47 -20.61
N ALA A 403 -4.86 -10.79 -20.48
CA ALA A 403 -5.01 -11.72 -21.61
C ALA A 403 -6.37 -12.43 -21.69
N SER A 404 -7.26 -12.22 -20.73
CA SER A 404 -8.60 -12.85 -20.73
C SER A 404 -9.52 -12.44 -21.90
N SER A 405 -9.18 -11.41 -22.69
CA SER A 405 -9.99 -10.97 -23.84
C SER A 405 -9.20 -10.14 -24.84
N GLY A 406 -9.83 -9.80 -25.98
CA GLY A 406 -9.33 -8.80 -26.92
C GLY A 406 -7.93 -9.14 -27.47
N LEU A 407 -7.05 -8.13 -27.49
CA LEU A 407 -5.70 -8.26 -28.02
C LEU A 407 -4.85 -9.28 -27.24
N GLY A 408 -4.93 -9.27 -25.91
CA GLY A 408 -4.16 -10.20 -25.09
C GLY A 408 -4.55 -11.65 -25.34
N ALA A 409 -5.84 -11.94 -25.53
CA ALA A 409 -6.31 -13.27 -25.90
C ALA A 409 -5.81 -13.71 -27.29
N ALA A 410 -5.80 -12.80 -28.26
CA ALA A 410 -5.27 -13.07 -29.60
C ALA A 410 -3.75 -13.35 -29.58
N ILE A 411 -3.00 -12.62 -28.75
CA ILE A 411 -1.56 -12.85 -28.58
C ILE A 411 -1.30 -14.18 -27.87
N ALA A 412 -2.05 -14.50 -26.80
CA ALA A 412 -1.94 -15.79 -26.11
C ALA A 412 -2.21 -16.97 -27.05
N ARG A 413 -3.25 -16.85 -27.89
CA ARG A 413 -3.55 -17.81 -28.94
C ARG A 413 -2.38 -17.97 -29.92
N MET A 414 -1.83 -16.87 -30.43
CA MET A 414 -0.72 -16.92 -31.37
C MET A 414 0.51 -17.62 -30.75
N LEU A 415 0.87 -17.30 -29.52
CA LEU A 415 2.00 -17.93 -28.83
C LEU A 415 1.78 -19.43 -28.62
N ALA A 416 0.60 -19.83 -28.14
CA ALA A 416 0.31 -21.24 -27.86
C ALA A 416 0.07 -22.06 -29.14
N VAL A 417 -0.83 -21.60 -30.01
CA VAL A 417 -1.33 -22.35 -31.16
C VAL A 417 -0.40 -22.20 -32.36
N ASP A 418 0.17 -21.02 -32.62
CA ASP A 418 1.00 -20.83 -33.82
C ASP A 418 2.49 -21.10 -33.57
N LEU A 419 2.99 -20.77 -32.38
CA LEU A 419 4.40 -21.00 -32.01
C LEU A 419 4.62 -22.25 -31.13
N GLY A 420 3.56 -22.90 -30.66
CA GLY A 420 3.68 -24.13 -29.87
C GLY A 420 4.25 -23.90 -28.46
N MET A 421 4.05 -22.71 -27.89
CA MET A 421 4.63 -22.33 -26.60
C MET A 421 3.71 -22.70 -25.43
N ASN A 422 4.32 -22.98 -24.27
CA ASN A 422 3.62 -22.97 -22.99
C ASN A 422 3.22 -21.53 -22.64
N VAL A 423 1.97 -21.30 -22.19
CA VAL A 423 1.47 -19.94 -21.98
C VAL A 423 0.78 -19.81 -20.62
N VAL A 424 1.20 -18.80 -19.85
CA VAL A 424 0.40 -18.26 -18.74
C VAL A 424 -0.33 -17.01 -19.22
N ILE A 425 -1.64 -17.00 -19.05
CA ILE A 425 -2.47 -15.81 -19.20
C ILE A 425 -2.73 -15.18 -17.83
N ASN A 426 -2.60 -13.87 -17.74
CA ASN A 426 -3.03 -13.12 -16.56
C ASN A 426 -4.39 -12.46 -16.78
N PHE A 427 -5.19 -12.44 -15.71
CA PHE A 427 -6.45 -11.71 -15.64
C PHE A 427 -6.57 -11.00 -14.27
N ASN A 428 -7.41 -9.96 -14.20
CA ASN A 428 -7.66 -9.24 -12.95
C ASN A 428 -8.97 -9.71 -12.28
N SER A 429 -10.13 -9.51 -12.93
CA SER A 429 -11.43 -9.67 -12.26
C SER A 429 -12.39 -10.70 -12.87
N ASN A 430 -12.15 -11.19 -14.09
CA ASN A 430 -13.07 -12.11 -14.78
C ASN A 430 -12.47 -13.52 -14.93
N GLU A 431 -12.57 -14.31 -13.86
CA GLU A 431 -12.05 -15.67 -13.81
C GLU A 431 -12.74 -16.62 -14.80
N SER A 432 -14.07 -16.51 -14.96
CA SER A 432 -14.82 -17.37 -15.89
C SER A 432 -14.29 -17.22 -17.31
N ARG A 433 -14.14 -15.98 -17.78
CA ARG A 433 -13.63 -15.69 -19.12
C ARG A 433 -12.20 -16.21 -19.32
N ALA A 434 -11.36 -16.11 -18.29
CA ALA A 434 -10.00 -16.66 -18.33
C ALA A 434 -10.01 -18.20 -18.44
N LYS A 435 -10.85 -18.89 -17.66
CA LYS A 435 -11.01 -20.35 -17.72
C LYS A 435 -11.50 -20.82 -19.09
N ASP A 436 -12.51 -20.15 -19.64
CA ASP A 436 -13.03 -20.46 -20.98
C ASP A 436 -11.95 -20.32 -22.06
N LEU A 437 -11.14 -19.26 -21.97
CA LEU A 437 -10.01 -19.05 -22.88
C LEU A 437 -8.95 -20.14 -22.74
N VAL A 438 -8.55 -20.51 -21.52
CA VAL A 438 -7.60 -21.60 -21.29
C VAL A 438 -8.10 -22.89 -21.94
N GLN A 439 -9.35 -23.26 -21.69
CA GLN A 439 -9.95 -24.47 -22.27
C GLN A 439 -9.98 -24.42 -23.80
N SER A 440 -10.39 -23.29 -24.38
CA SER A 440 -10.44 -23.12 -25.84
C SER A 440 -9.06 -23.27 -26.47
N LEU A 441 -8.04 -22.61 -25.90
CA LEU A 441 -6.69 -22.65 -26.44
C LEU A 441 -6.06 -24.03 -26.28
N GLN A 442 -6.31 -24.71 -25.15
CA GLN A 442 -5.82 -26.07 -24.92
C GLN A 442 -6.36 -27.03 -26.01
N ASN A 443 -7.66 -26.94 -26.31
CA ASN A 443 -8.29 -27.73 -27.37
C ASN A 443 -7.74 -27.42 -28.77
N GLU A 444 -7.42 -26.15 -29.07
CA GLU A 444 -6.79 -25.77 -30.36
C GLU A 444 -5.35 -26.31 -30.45
N CYS A 445 -4.57 -26.23 -29.36
CA CYS A 445 -3.22 -26.76 -29.28
C CYS A 445 -3.18 -28.27 -29.47
N GLU A 446 -4.06 -29.02 -28.81
CA GLU A 446 -4.15 -30.49 -28.96
C GLU A 446 -4.43 -30.92 -30.41
N LYS A 447 -5.23 -30.14 -31.15
CA LYS A 447 -5.53 -30.41 -32.56
C LYS A 447 -4.36 -30.11 -33.48
N LYS A 448 -3.66 -28.99 -33.26
CA LYS A 448 -2.60 -28.51 -34.16
C LYS A 448 -1.24 -29.15 -33.87
N HIS A 449 -0.95 -29.41 -32.60
CA HIS A 449 0.31 -29.96 -32.09
C HIS A 449 0.06 -31.32 -31.44
N ALA A 450 -0.56 -32.24 -32.19
CA ALA A 450 -0.91 -33.57 -31.69
C ALA A 450 0.35 -34.30 -31.16
N GLY A 451 0.30 -34.71 -29.89
CA GLY A 451 1.43 -35.36 -29.20
C GLY A 451 2.41 -34.41 -28.51
N SER A 452 2.22 -33.09 -28.62
CA SER A 452 3.00 -32.09 -27.87
C SER A 452 2.37 -31.82 -26.50
N ASN A 453 3.20 -31.70 -25.47
CA ASN A 453 2.76 -31.40 -24.10
C ASN A 453 2.70 -29.88 -23.84
N ILE A 454 1.89 -29.16 -24.62
CA ILE A 454 1.70 -27.72 -24.45
C ILE A 454 0.71 -27.49 -23.31
N SER A 455 1.12 -26.69 -22.32
CA SER A 455 0.29 -26.33 -21.16
C SER A 455 -0.11 -24.85 -21.21
N ILE A 456 -1.40 -24.60 -21.01
CA ILE A 456 -1.96 -23.26 -20.88
C ILE A 456 -2.54 -23.08 -19.47
N GLN A 457 -2.15 -22.02 -18.79
CA GLN A 457 -2.52 -21.74 -17.40
C GLN A 457 -3.05 -20.31 -17.25
N ALA A 458 -3.88 -20.07 -16.24
CA ALA A 458 -4.36 -18.73 -15.89
C ALA A 458 -3.97 -18.36 -14.46
N ILE A 459 -3.50 -17.12 -14.27
CA ILE A 459 -3.13 -16.58 -12.96
C ILE A 459 -3.84 -15.24 -12.74
N GLN A 460 -4.55 -15.13 -11.62
CA GLN A 460 -5.18 -13.87 -11.23
C GLN A 460 -4.15 -12.95 -10.59
N ALA A 461 -4.01 -11.75 -11.12
CA ALA A 461 -3.21 -10.70 -10.49
C ALA A 461 -3.62 -9.33 -11.01
N ASP A 462 -3.66 -8.34 -10.14
CA ASP A 462 -3.71 -6.94 -10.53
C ASP A 462 -2.33 -6.46 -10.94
N THR A 463 -2.16 -6.19 -12.23
CA THR A 463 -0.91 -5.68 -12.81
C THR A 463 -0.65 -4.20 -12.54
N CYS A 464 -1.54 -3.52 -11.83
CA CYS A 464 -1.28 -2.21 -11.25
C CYS A 464 -0.73 -2.30 -9.81
N ASP A 465 -0.67 -3.51 -9.22
CA ASP A 465 -0.08 -3.77 -7.91
C ASP A 465 1.30 -4.45 -8.08
N LYS A 466 2.37 -3.76 -7.66
CA LYS A 466 3.75 -4.20 -7.88
C LYS A 466 4.06 -5.56 -7.21
N PRO A 467 3.68 -5.83 -5.94
CA PRO A 467 3.80 -7.16 -5.35
C PRO A 467 3.11 -8.26 -6.16
N GLN A 468 1.85 -8.04 -6.58
CA GLN A 468 1.11 -9.03 -7.37
C GLN A 468 1.76 -9.31 -8.72
N ILE A 469 2.40 -8.31 -9.36
CA ILE A 469 3.19 -8.53 -10.59
C ILE A 469 4.37 -9.46 -10.33
N LYS A 470 5.06 -9.32 -9.20
CA LYS A 470 6.18 -10.20 -8.85
C LYS A 470 5.67 -11.63 -8.63
N SER A 471 4.64 -11.81 -7.81
CA SER A 471 4.05 -13.14 -7.57
C SER A 471 3.51 -13.75 -8.87
N LEU A 472 2.89 -12.96 -9.75
CA LEU A 472 2.45 -13.40 -11.07
C LEU A 472 3.61 -13.95 -11.90
N VAL A 473 4.74 -13.25 -11.96
CA VAL A 473 5.91 -13.66 -12.75
C VAL A 473 6.55 -14.91 -12.16
N ASP A 474 6.75 -14.94 -10.84
CA ASP A 474 7.37 -16.08 -10.15
C ASP A 474 6.49 -17.33 -10.29
N GLU A 475 5.18 -17.19 -10.13
CA GLU A 475 4.23 -18.29 -10.32
C GLU A 475 4.22 -18.74 -11.79
N ALA A 476 4.17 -17.80 -12.75
CA ALA A 476 4.21 -18.14 -14.17
C ALA A 476 5.47 -18.91 -14.57
N ALA A 477 6.64 -18.50 -14.08
CA ALA A 477 7.89 -19.22 -14.30
C ALA A 477 7.86 -20.61 -13.62
N SER A 478 7.33 -20.71 -12.39
CA SER A 478 7.25 -21.97 -11.65
C SER A 478 6.40 -23.03 -12.36
N LYS A 479 5.31 -22.64 -13.05
CA LYS A 479 4.47 -23.58 -13.83
C LYS A 479 5.25 -24.33 -14.90
N PHE A 480 6.35 -23.76 -15.37
CA PHE A 480 7.17 -24.31 -16.46
C PHE A 480 8.61 -24.60 -16.02
N GLY A 481 8.80 -24.93 -14.73
CA GLY A 481 10.10 -25.37 -14.20
C GLY A 481 11.12 -24.23 -14.03
N GLY A 482 10.65 -23.02 -13.72
CA GLY A 482 11.48 -21.82 -13.62
C GLY A 482 11.79 -21.17 -14.97
N ARG A 483 11.09 -21.57 -16.05
CA ARG A 483 11.34 -21.06 -17.40
C ARG A 483 10.38 -19.91 -17.72
N LEU A 484 10.94 -18.83 -18.26
CA LEU A 484 10.19 -17.76 -18.93
C LEU A 484 11.05 -17.19 -20.07
N ASP A 485 10.54 -17.24 -21.30
CA ASP A 485 11.28 -16.82 -22.50
C ASP A 485 10.64 -15.59 -23.17
N VAL A 486 9.33 -15.47 -23.10
CA VAL A 486 8.58 -14.35 -23.69
C VAL A 486 7.69 -13.69 -22.64
N VAL A 487 7.75 -12.36 -22.55
CA VAL A 487 6.82 -11.59 -21.72
C VAL A 487 6.11 -10.57 -22.57
N ILE A 488 4.78 -10.67 -22.60
CA ILE A 488 3.89 -9.72 -23.24
C ILE A 488 3.23 -8.84 -22.18
N SER A 489 3.65 -7.58 -22.17
CA SER A 489 3.16 -6.54 -21.27
C SER A 489 2.02 -5.76 -21.94
N ASN A 490 0.79 -6.26 -21.80
CA ASN A 490 -0.38 -5.83 -22.56
C ASN A 490 -1.41 -5.01 -21.74
N VAL A 491 -1.01 -4.58 -20.55
CA VAL A 491 -1.88 -3.79 -19.64
C VAL A 491 -2.01 -2.35 -20.15
N GLY A 492 -3.19 -1.77 -19.97
CA GLY A 492 -3.40 -0.34 -20.17
C GLY A 492 -4.72 0.12 -19.58
N TRP A 493 -4.78 1.40 -19.20
CA TRP A 493 -5.98 2.03 -18.68
C TRP A 493 -6.14 3.44 -19.24
N THR A 494 -7.38 3.89 -19.34
CA THR A 494 -7.74 5.24 -19.76
C THR A 494 -9.13 5.65 -19.26
N ARG A 495 -9.39 6.95 -19.24
CA ARG A 495 -10.73 7.55 -19.17
C ARG A 495 -10.96 8.42 -20.40
N MET A 496 -12.16 8.35 -20.98
CA MET A 496 -12.53 9.20 -22.11
C MET A 496 -12.72 10.63 -21.63
N ARG A 497 -11.99 11.56 -22.26
CA ARG A 497 -12.08 13.02 -22.07
C ARG A 497 -12.15 13.71 -23.42
N GLN A 498 -12.57 14.96 -23.44
CA GLN A 498 -12.48 15.81 -24.62
C GLN A 498 -11.03 16.25 -24.82
N PHE A 499 -10.30 15.58 -25.72
CA PHE A 499 -8.86 15.78 -25.92
C PHE A 499 -8.43 17.25 -26.14
N SER A 500 -9.29 18.06 -26.77
CA SER A 500 -9.03 19.49 -27.05
C SER A 500 -9.43 20.46 -25.94
N ASP A 501 -10.03 19.97 -24.85
CA ASP A 501 -10.49 20.78 -23.72
C ASP A 501 -9.54 20.61 -22.54
N ILE A 502 -8.81 21.68 -22.17
CA ILE A 502 -7.84 21.59 -21.07
C ILE A 502 -8.51 21.33 -19.73
N ASP A 503 -9.68 21.91 -19.48
CA ASP A 503 -10.36 21.80 -18.18
C ASP A 503 -10.87 20.37 -17.93
N ASP A 504 -11.15 19.60 -18.99
CA ASP A 504 -11.54 18.19 -18.90
C ASP A 504 -10.32 17.23 -18.78
N ASN A 505 -9.08 17.73 -18.89
CA ASN A 505 -7.86 16.92 -18.86
C ASN A 505 -6.93 17.18 -17.65
N VAL A 506 -7.38 17.97 -16.68
CA VAL A 506 -6.63 18.29 -15.44
C VAL A 506 -7.06 17.46 -14.22
N ASP A 507 -7.80 16.37 -14.45
CA ASP A 507 -8.20 15.42 -13.40
C ASP A 507 -7.01 14.56 -12.95
N GLU A 508 -6.52 14.77 -11.72
CA GLU A 508 -5.32 14.10 -11.20
C GLU A 508 -5.46 12.57 -11.11
N ASP A 509 -6.65 12.05 -10.77
CA ASP A 509 -6.87 10.60 -10.70
C ASP A 509 -6.68 9.92 -12.06
N ASP A 510 -7.09 10.59 -13.15
CA ASP A 510 -6.85 10.11 -14.50
C ASP A 510 -5.36 10.06 -14.83
N TRP A 511 -4.59 11.06 -14.38
CA TRP A 511 -3.14 11.11 -14.54
C TRP A 511 -2.44 10.00 -13.76
N ASP A 512 -2.71 9.88 -12.47
CA ASP A 512 -2.06 8.91 -11.59
C ASP A 512 -2.38 7.48 -12.01
N ARG A 513 -3.65 7.19 -12.31
CA ARG A 513 -4.06 5.86 -12.76
C ARG A 513 -3.50 5.52 -14.13
N CYS A 514 -3.49 6.47 -15.08
CA CYS A 514 -2.82 6.27 -16.37
C CYS A 514 -1.31 6.02 -16.17
N TYR A 515 -0.65 6.75 -15.28
CA TYR A 515 0.79 6.60 -15.07
C TYR A 515 1.14 5.25 -14.43
N VAL A 516 0.37 4.82 -13.42
CA VAL A 516 0.53 3.49 -12.81
C VAL A 516 0.30 2.38 -13.86
N ALA A 517 -0.83 2.43 -14.56
CA ALA A 517 -1.26 1.35 -15.46
C ALA A 517 -0.48 1.30 -16.79
N ASN A 518 -0.12 2.46 -17.37
CA ASN A 518 0.52 2.54 -18.70
C ASN A 518 2.04 2.73 -18.63
N VAL A 519 2.63 2.98 -17.45
CA VAL A 519 4.09 3.19 -17.32
C VAL A 519 4.69 2.30 -16.24
N LYS A 520 4.28 2.48 -14.97
CA LYS A 520 4.92 1.80 -13.83
C LYS A 520 4.72 0.29 -13.89
N SER A 521 3.53 -0.18 -14.26
CA SER A 521 3.21 -1.60 -14.45
C SER A 521 4.21 -2.33 -15.37
N HIS A 522 4.55 -1.72 -16.51
CA HIS A 522 5.47 -2.29 -17.51
C HIS A 522 6.91 -2.36 -16.98
N LEU A 523 7.35 -1.32 -16.27
CA LEU A 523 8.65 -1.30 -15.59
C LEU A 523 8.73 -2.41 -14.54
N TRP A 524 7.71 -2.54 -13.69
CA TRP A 524 7.66 -3.54 -12.63
C TRP A 524 7.63 -4.96 -13.19
N LEU A 525 6.85 -5.19 -14.25
CA LEU A 525 6.78 -6.49 -14.92
C LEU A 525 8.13 -6.86 -15.54
N PHE A 526 8.78 -5.92 -16.23
CA PHE A 526 10.12 -6.16 -16.77
C PHE A 526 11.11 -6.49 -15.65
N HIS A 527 11.10 -5.70 -14.56
CA HIS A 527 12.00 -5.89 -13.43
C HIS A 527 11.81 -7.27 -12.78
N ALA A 528 10.57 -7.71 -12.57
CA ALA A 528 10.26 -9.02 -12.01
C ALA A 528 10.68 -10.17 -12.95
N ALA A 529 10.44 -10.03 -14.25
CA ALA A 529 10.77 -11.07 -15.23
C ALA A 529 12.24 -11.13 -15.63
N LYS A 530 13.02 -10.09 -15.32
CA LYS A 530 14.41 -9.93 -15.76
C LYS A 530 15.26 -11.17 -15.49
N GLN A 531 15.22 -11.71 -14.27
CA GLN A 531 16.05 -12.85 -13.90
C GLN A 531 15.77 -14.09 -14.76
N TYR A 532 14.50 -14.40 -15.00
CA TYR A 532 14.09 -15.56 -15.79
C TYR A 532 14.41 -15.40 -17.28
N LEU A 533 14.27 -14.17 -17.80
CA LEU A 533 14.64 -13.82 -19.16
C LEU A 533 16.18 -13.87 -19.35
N GLU A 534 16.97 -13.42 -18.38
CA GLU A 534 18.43 -13.56 -18.42
C GLU A 534 18.87 -15.02 -18.36
N GLU A 535 18.19 -15.87 -17.58
CA GLU A 535 18.39 -17.31 -17.59
C GLU A 535 18.00 -17.95 -18.93
N SER A 536 16.94 -17.46 -19.57
CA SER A 536 16.58 -17.86 -20.94
C SER A 536 17.70 -17.56 -21.93
N ASN A 537 18.34 -16.40 -21.82
CA ASN A 537 19.49 -16.06 -22.67
C ASN A 537 20.68 -17.01 -22.49
N LYS A 538 20.87 -17.54 -21.27
CA LYS A 538 21.93 -18.54 -20.98
C LYS A 538 21.61 -19.88 -21.64
N ARG A 539 20.32 -20.24 -21.77
CA ARG A 539 19.88 -21.45 -22.46
C ARG A 539 20.03 -21.31 -23.97
N GLU A 540 19.55 -20.20 -24.53
CA GLU A 540 19.67 -19.90 -25.95
C GLU A 540 19.73 -18.40 -26.21
N ALA A 541 20.87 -17.94 -26.72
CA ALA A 541 21.12 -16.52 -26.93
C ALA A 541 20.12 -15.90 -27.92
N GLY A 542 19.61 -14.73 -27.56
CA GLY A 542 18.68 -13.95 -28.38
C GLY A 542 17.23 -14.46 -28.39
N VAL A 543 16.92 -15.55 -27.69
CA VAL A 543 15.53 -15.97 -27.44
C VAL A 543 14.75 -14.97 -26.60
N PRO A 544 15.22 -14.53 -25.42
CA PRO A 544 14.38 -13.80 -24.49
C PRO A 544 13.92 -12.44 -25.01
N VAL A 545 12.63 -12.18 -24.87
CA VAL A 545 12.00 -10.95 -25.36
C VAL A 545 10.89 -10.46 -24.44
N PHE A 546 10.92 -9.15 -24.19
CA PHE A 546 9.85 -8.40 -23.56
C PHE A 546 9.19 -7.51 -24.61
N VAL A 547 7.89 -7.70 -24.85
CA VAL A 547 7.11 -6.87 -25.77
C VAL A 547 6.00 -6.17 -25.01
N SER A 548 5.95 -4.84 -25.06
CA SER A 548 4.83 -4.08 -24.49
C SER A 548 3.86 -3.57 -25.55
N THR A 549 2.58 -3.46 -25.21
CA THR A 549 1.57 -2.85 -26.09
C THR A 549 1.27 -1.43 -25.62
N ALA A 550 1.73 -0.45 -26.39
CA ALA A 550 1.42 0.96 -26.21
C ALA A 550 0.18 1.32 -27.05
N SER A 551 0.21 2.47 -27.73
CA SER A 551 -0.87 2.96 -28.57
C SER A 551 -0.33 3.99 -29.54
N LEU A 552 -0.97 4.14 -30.69
CA LEU A 552 -0.73 5.26 -31.59
C LEU A 552 -0.86 6.63 -30.89
N ALA A 553 -1.70 6.72 -29.85
CA ALA A 553 -1.82 7.89 -28.98
C ALA A 553 -0.50 8.30 -28.29
N GLY A 554 0.45 7.38 -28.15
CA GLY A 554 1.80 7.66 -27.64
C GLY A 554 2.79 8.10 -28.71
N VAL A 555 2.37 8.15 -29.98
CA VAL A 555 3.21 8.49 -31.14
C VAL A 555 2.80 9.82 -31.76
N ILE A 556 1.50 10.11 -31.77
CA ILE A 556 0.92 11.37 -32.26
C ILE A 556 0.04 12.00 -31.17
N PRO A 557 -0.16 13.33 -31.17
CA PRO A 557 -1.00 14.01 -30.18
C PRO A 557 -2.49 13.76 -30.43
N SER A 558 -2.95 12.56 -30.09
CA SER A 558 -4.33 12.09 -30.22
C SER A 558 -4.61 11.01 -29.18
N GLY A 559 -5.87 10.63 -28.99
CA GLY A 559 -6.26 9.52 -28.11
C GLY A 559 -7.57 9.78 -27.38
N SER A 560 -7.82 8.96 -26.37
CA SER A 560 -9.01 9.07 -25.51
C SER A 560 -8.93 10.22 -24.50
N SER A 561 -7.73 10.68 -24.15
CA SER A 561 -7.46 11.78 -23.20
C SER A 561 -5.98 12.18 -23.26
N VAL A 562 -5.63 13.36 -22.74
CA VAL A 562 -4.25 13.84 -22.64
C VAL A 562 -3.39 12.97 -21.70
N PRO A 563 -3.85 12.60 -20.47
CA PRO A 563 -3.10 11.68 -19.60
C PRO A 563 -2.75 10.35 -20.29
N TYR A 564 -3.70 9.79 -21.05
CA TYR A 564 -3.48 8.56 -21.78
C TYR A 564 -2.42 8.71 -22.87
N ALA A 565 -2.52 9.74 -23.71
CA ALA A 565 -1.55 9.99 -24.77
C ALA A 565 -0.13 10.19 -24.22
N VAL A 566 0.02 11.03 -23.19
CA VAL A 566 1.32 11.32 -22.56
C VAL A 566 1.91 10.06 -21.90
N THR A 567 1.11 9.30 -21.16
CA THR A 567 1.61 8.07 -20.51
C THR A 567 1.94 6.97 -21.50
N LYS A 568 1.25 6.88 -22.65
CA LYS A 568 1.63 5.97 -23.74
C LYS A 568 2.91 6.41 -24.45
N ALA A 569 3.17 7.71 -24.58
CA ALA A 569 4.47 8.21 -25.06
C ALA A 569 5.60 7.87 -24.06
N ALA A 570 5.34 8.05 -22.76
CA ALA A 570 6.26 7.65 -21.70
C ALA A 570 6.53 6.14 -21.72
N GLN A 571 5.52 5.31 -21.97
CA GLN A 571 5.67 3.85 -22.15
C GLN A 571 6.61 3.50 -23.31
N VAL A 572 6.44 4.15 -24.47
CA VAL A 572 7.31 3.93 -25.65
C VAL A 572 8.76 4.31 -25.33
N HIS A 573 8.96 5.41 -24.59
CA HIS A 573 10.30 5.83 -24.18
C HIS A 573 10.91 4.88 -23.15
N LEU A 574 10.12 4.45 -22.15
CA LEU A 574 10.51 3.46 -21.15
C LEU A 574 11.06 2.19 -21.81
N SER A 575 10.39 1.65 -22.81
CA SER A 575 10.86 0.45 -23.51
C SER A 575 12.22 0.64 -24.19
N LYS A 576 12.53 1.83 -24.69
CA LYS A 576 13.87 2.15 -25.24
C LYS A 576 14.93 2.16 -24.14
N CYS A 577 14.61 2.75 -22.97
CA CYS A 577 15.49 2.70 -21.80
C CYS A 577 15.74 1.26 -21.36
N LEU A 578 14.69 0.44 -21.26
CA LEU A 578 14.79 -0.96 -20.89
C LEU A 578 15.59 -1.77 -21.92
N ALA A 579 15.40 -1.54 -23.22
CA ALA A 579 16.21 -2.15 -24.27
C ALA A 579 17.71 -1.87 -24.09
N LYS A 580 18.06 -0.62 -23.73
CA LYS A 580 19.44 -0.23 -23.46
C LYS A 580 19.99 -0.88 -22.18
N ILE A 581 19.19 -0.95 -21.13
CA ILE A 581 19.58 -1.55 -19.83
C ILE A 581 19.77 -3.06 -19.94
N ALA A 582 18.93 -3.73 -20.73
CA ALA A 582 18.85 -5.18 -20.77
C ALA A 582 19.76 -5.82 -21.83
N ALA A 583 20.30 -5.03 -22.75
CA ALA A 583 21.24 -5.51 -23.75
C ALA A 583 22.56 -5.99 -23.11
N PRO A 584 23.19 -7.05 -23.65
CA PRO A 584 22.75 -7.85 -24.80
C PRO A 584 21.78 -8.99 -24.44
N SER A 585 21.44 -9.14 -23.16
CA SER A 585 20.76 -10.34 -22.64
C SER A 585 19.29 -10.46 -23.03
N ILE A 586 18.53 -9.36 -23.06
CA ILE A 586 17.09 -9.39 -23.32
C ILE A 586 16.73 -8.38 -24.42
N ARG A 587 15.91 -8.82 -25.38
CA ARG A 587 15.33 -7.93 -26.39
C ARG A 587 14.08 -7.24 -25.82
N VAL A 588 13.96 -5.93 -26.00
CA VAL A 588 12.80 -5.17 -25.51
C VAL A 588 12.20 -4.36 -26.65
N ASN A 589 10.93 -4.58 -26.95
CA ASN A 589 10.23 -3.88 -28.03
C ASN A 589 8.84 -3.41 -27.59
N THR A 590 8.25 -2.52 -28.38
CA THR A 590 6.89 -2.02 -28.15
C THR A 590 6.10 -2.02 -29.42
N ILE A 591 4.80 -2.23 -29.33
CA ILE A 591 3.88 -2.10 -30.46
C ILE A 591 2.85 -1.02 -30.12
N SER A 592 2.56 -0.16 -31.09
CA SER A 592 1.61 0.95 -30.98
C SER A 592 0.48 0.75 -32.00
N PRO A 593 -0.60 0.05 -31.63
CA PRO A 593 -1.75 -0.12 -32.50
C PRO A 593 -2.54 1.18 -32.67
N GLY A 594 -3.20 1.32 -33.82
CA GLY A 594 -4.32 2.24 -34.01
C GLY A 594 -5.59 1.77 -33.29
N ILE A 595 -6.75 2.25 -33.73
CA ILE A 595 -8.04 1.83 -33.15
C ILE A 595 -8.26 0.34 -33.43
N LEU A 596 -8.49 -0.43 -32.37
CA LEU A 596 -8.88 -1.84 -32.42
C LEU A 596 -10.34 -1.97 -32.00
N LEU A 597 -11.16 -2.61 -32.83
CA LEU A 597 -12.60 -2.85 -32.54
C LEU A 597 -12.80 -4.02 -31.55
N THR A 598 -12.24 -3.89 -30.35
CA THR A 598 -12.53 -4.75 -29.18
C THR A 598 -13.80 -4.25 -28.46
N GLU A 599 -14.21 -4.89 -27.35
CA GLU A 599 -15.29 -4.37 -26.47
C GLU A 599 -15.10 -2.87 -26.17
N TRP A 600 -13.84 -2.42 -26.02
CA TRP A 600 -13.50 -1.01 -25.85
C TRP A 600 -13.67 -0.20 -27.14
N GLY A 601 -13.15 -0.65 -28.28
CA GLY A 601 -13.29 0.05 -29.56
C GLY A 601 -14.74 0.18 -30.03
N LEU A 602 -15.60 -0.74 -29.60
CA LEU A 602 -17.04 -0.70 -29.87
C LEU A 602 -17.80 0.29 -28.96
N SER A 603 -17.16 0.85 -27.93
CA SER A 603 -17.75 1.89 -27.08
C SER A 603 -17.76 3.29 -27.73
N PHE A 604 -17.04 3.47 -28.84
CA PHE A 604 -17.06 4.73 -29.59
C PHE A 604 -18.35 4.89 -30.42
N PRO A 605 -18.86 6.11 -30.61
CA PRO A 605 -20.00 6.37 -31.49
C PRO A 605 -19.73 5.89 -32.93
N ALA A 606 -20.73 5.25 -33.55
CA ALA A 606 -20.60 4.67 -34.90
C ALA A 606 -20.14 5.70 -35.95
N GLU A 607 -20.64 6.94 -35.86
CA GLU A 607 -20.23 8.04 -36.73
C GLU A 607 -18.73 8.36 -36.59
N ARG A 608 -18.21 8.34 -35.36
CA ARG A 608 -16.79 8.57 -35.08
C ARG A 608 -15.92 7.44 -35.64
N LEU A 609 -16.43 6.21 -35.60
CA LEU A 609 -15.76 5.04 -36.20
C LEU A 609 -15.77 5.10 -37.73
N GLU A 610 -16.85 5.55 -38.37
CA GLU A 610 -16.87 5.75 -39.82
C GLU A 610 -15.91 6.85 -40.27
N VAL A 611 -15.90 8.00 -39.58
CA VAL A 611 -14.94 9.08 -39.86
C VAL A 611 -13.50 8.59 -39.67
N ALA A 612 -13.21 7.86 -38.59
CA ALA A 612 -11.87 7.32 -38.36
C ALA A 612 -11.48 6.28 -39.44
N ARG A 613 -12.42 5.43 -39.90
CA ARG A 613 -12.17 4.47 -40.97
C ARG A 613 -11.84 5.16 -42.30
N ASN A 614 -12.57 6.23 -42.63
CA ASN A 614 -12.33 7.01 -43.85
C ASN A 614 -11.04 7.85 -43.78
N THR A 615 -10.57 8.15 -42.57
CA THR A 615 -9.31 8.88 -42.36
C THR A 615 -8.09 7.96 -42.48
N ASN A 616 -8.23 6.66 -42.21
CA ASN A 616 -7.19 5.67 -42.40
C ASN A 616 -6.81 5.52 -43.88
N LYS A 617 -5.52 5.60 -44.21
CA LYS A 617 -5.07 5.49 -45.62
C LYS A 617 -5.36 4.14 -46.26
N LEU A 618 -5.47 3.07 -45.46
CA LEU A 618 -5.84 1.75 -45.96
C LEU A 618 -7.37 1.49 -45.92
N GLY A 619 -8.19 2.47 -45.55
CA GLY A 619 -9.67 2.37 -45.54
C GLY A 619 -10.23 1.33 -44.56
N ARG A 620 -9.44 0.87 -43.59
CA ARG A 620 -9.80 -0.16 -42.61
C ARG A 620 -9.13 0.10 -41.27
N PHE A 621 -9.61 -0.53 -40.20
CA PHE A 621 -8.89 -0.58 -38.92
C PHE A 621 -7.89 -1.74 -38.88
N ALA A 622 -6.89 -1.61 -38.02
CA ALA A 622 -6.08 -2.75 -37.62
C ALA A 622 -6.95 -3.73 -36.80
N THR A 623 -6.75 -5.01 -37.01
CA THR A 623 -7.41 -6.06 -36.24
C THR A 623 -6.50 -6.55 -35.12
N VAL A 624 -7.07 -7.22 -34.10
CA VAL A 624 -6.25 -7.88 -33.07
C VAL A 624 -5.33 -8.95 -33.66
N GLY A 625 -5.72 -9.56 -34.78
CA GLY A 625 -4.89 -10.51 -35.54
C GLY A 625 -3.70 -9.84 -36.22
N ASP A 626 -3.91 -8.69 -36.87
CA ASP A 626 -2.82 -7.90 -37.47
C ASP A 626 -1.75 -7.55 -36.41
N VAL A 627 -2.19 -7.15 -35.22
CA VAL A 627 -1.28 -6.81 -34.11
C VAL A 627 -0.56 -8.05 -33.59
N ALA A 628 -1.26 -9.18 -33.43
CA ALA A 628 -0.66 -10.44 -32.98
C ALA A 628 0.42 -10.96 -33.96
N GLU A 629 0.23 -10.80 -35.27
CA GLU A 629 1.25 -11.12 -36.27
C GLU A 629 2.50 -10.22 -36.16
N LEU A 630 2.33 -8.92 -35.86
CA LEU A 630 3.48 -8.04 -35.58
C LEU A 630 4.20 -8.42 -34.28
N VAL A 631 3.45 -8.77 -33.23
CA VAL A 631 4.02 -9.32 -31.97
C VAL A 631 4.85 -10.56 -32.27
N LYS A 632 4.31 -11.48 -33.08
CA LYS A 632 5.00 -12.70 -33.51
C LYS A 632 6.33 -12.40 -34.20
N ALA A 633 6.36 -11.41 -35.09
CA ALA A 633 7.60 -10.98 -35.74
C ALA A 633 8.66 -10.52 -34.73
N PHE A 634 8.26 -9.76 -33.69
CA PHE A 634 9.17 -9.36 -32.61
C PHE A 634 9.57 -10.51 -31.71
N VAL A 635 8.70 -11.50 -31.51
CA VAL A 635 9.03 -12.69 -30.72
C VAL A 635 10.06 -13.54 -31.43
N VAL A 636 9.85 -13.85 -32.71
CA VAL A 636 10.69 -14.76 -33.51
C VAL A 636 11.99 -14.10 -33.98
N SER A 637 12.00 -12.80 -34.27
CA SER A 637 13.19 -12.13 -34.77
C SER A 637 14.21 -11.85 -33.67
N LYS A 638 15.39 -12.47 -33.77
CA LYS A 638 16.49 -12.29 -32.81
C LYS A 638 17.26 -10.97 -32.97
N SER A 639 16.96 -10.18 -34.00
CA SER A 639 17.71 -8.95 -34.33
C SER A 639 16.97 -7.65 -34.01
N VAL A 640 15.77 -7.72 -33.42
CA VAL A 640 14.94 -6.55 -33.14
C VAL A 640 14.95 -6.25 -31.64
N THR A 641 15.45 -5.07 -31.27
CA THR A 641 15.38 -4.51 -29.91
C THR A 641 15.28 -2.98 -29.98
N GLY A 642 14.61 -2.36 -29.01
CA GLY A 642 14.39 -0.92 -28.89
C GLY A 642 13.40 -0.33 -29.90
N GLN A 643 12.68 -1.16 -30.65
CA GLN A 643 11.78 -0.71 -31.71
C GLN A 643 10.35 -0.49 -31.21
N ASN A 644 9.69 0.54 -31.77
CA ASN A 644 8.25 0.74 -31.66
C ASN A 644 7.58 0.41 -33.00
N GLY A 645 6.87 -0.72 -33.08
CA GLY A 645 6.10 -1.10 -34.26
C GLY A 645 4.75 -0.40 -34.29
N VAL A 646 4.56 0.57 -35.17
CA VAL A 646 3.26 1.25 -35.36
C VAL A 646 2.40 0.44 -36.33
N ILE A 647 1.18 0.10 -35.93
CA ILE A 647 0.24 -0.67 -36.75
C ILE A 647 -1.17 -0.08 -36.65
N ASP A 648 -1.45 0.89 -37.51
CA ASP A 648 -2.59 1.78 -37.40
C ASP A 648 -3.40 1.94 -38.69
N ALA A 649 -3.09 1.13 -39.71
CA ALA A 649 -3.68 1.24 -41.05
C ALA A 649 -3.51 2.63 -41.71
N GLY A 650 -2.45 3.35 -41.34
CA GLY A 650 -2.11 4.67 -41.87
C GLY A 650 -2.82 5.83 -41.16
N PHE A 651 -3.43 5.62 -39.98
CA PHE A 651 -4.08 6.72 -39.24
C PHE A 651 -3.09 7.85 -38.89
N GLY A 652 -1.85 7.52 -38.54
CA GLY A 652 -0.81 8.48 -38.14
C GLY A 652 -0.07 9.17 -39.29
N LEU A 653 -0.42 8.87 -40.56
CA LEU A 653 0.09 9.55 -41.76
C LEU A 653 -0.81 10.73 -42.14
#